data_AF-A0A9P7J5P3-F1
#
_entry.id   AF-A0A9P7J5P3-F1
#
_cell.length_a   1.000
_cell.length_b   1.000
_cell.length_c   1.000
_cell.angle_alpha   90.00
_cell.angle_beta   90.00
_cell.angle_gamma   90.00
#
_symmetry.space_group_name_H-M   'P 1'
#
loop_
_entity.id
_entity.type
_entity.pdbx_description
1 polymer ?
#
loop_
_entity_poly.entity_id
_entity_poly.type
_entity_poly.pdbx_seq_one_letter_code
_entity_poly.pdbx_strand_id
1 'polypeptide(L)'
;MANTSHRLNDSSSEDDFDIDEGFLSSPDDEASPFNLDEEDPLQQREVFDGIFLAREGQDNTSPTWEQTPICNMLLSAFERLFCRKDKSSAATSLLRRTNLCIDPQFTYASDDSRLLWDASRHFLDFVLVVSGTLGLDAFLPNTISDHTFTFRPKFGKLGFNPTGSMMAIGNGSACKLWLGFCPLANVEDLSVADEAPLLNEKKHGDTRLSSRHFRMAVMFMAYALAKIPTMPIHLMHTYGTDEDFSSWKIKDITNLYATPTLTLRLDDLKSLHQIMVSVWDAWVEEAPPSWKVDGWLESHVPLSVACRYGQNQPITSLDPNARSVEERNWQVEREYSNIRYLSMAIATDLTCKPVRSWQEVPNEEILEAHNIIYDSPDPIFRQPANLDDFPAQDPRTQKENNIYDEEGHHIPCFHGICSNNTKPCGVLINLETITELFSTFIPDDDNMVLDPDIIFDDDIRTPMVNIRNAVSRSSPNQNQDPFDGQPADGDADEFDRLPSGSLPTVLFTSGSQFYNEISHRIRPSADLHDVQQGRITLALSGAYSHGHGQTTHRIVMRECRLNLPHQCYDNKIKVNDIPQALRLENIYIFQLDSLKHHKRNGASIYRDMVVPLASSWSHPAIFQALRPHLLVLTSEVYQWTTYPITSLLERIWDHFSPLVERGVKPAPQAIELCSVLERALAYAHTGDTKSLLEHGLPTFSPSVRFAAPPSIPVAISPADWPMLTSMKVLAIASKRSQILTYGNDHFEAYKAEFHITLSVNQLSSNAFLGYPSNLRHAIIIALVALQVYIADVKTLVTKAVTVACSDMEAEDGGNGELHAAGRHKGLHKWLATTHPLGYADKGYKYLVSCMHAKSTDHHEGLPNPTNVKLSVHDFAQLICNMSRKTDPAPVAAPLISGGCSTPVFRVALVHMRKYAPKDSPTHADKFLHDAFIVAANHLHINNVPWHRPAGPRGRRSRKPVFDSWVNLGKAVDLQAIKCNHTQSGNAAAEASQRAQAADSRAVWSADSITLQSLPDYILRSRLPDEFSLESINLADNSSSDGQEPSSQEIYEWVFANFNINKPLHQIALIAGIYVSRIIPDIFWANSDKPKAHTIADHIALTNAIRALPWKPNASGRKGCKLPQQFIAMVPAYILAPWNAKNSAKWIGPLLLVRLGLLRAVAGRVWKGGPPFEDWKLLSAEAVAAKHWEITACLADRQYGPFRLGVMFLGIDKATYTINPAISSIKANKRASKDNSDSDDVEIIEVRTAKHPRST
;
A
#
# COMPACT_ATOMS: atom_id res chain seq x y z
N MET A 1 -44.97 44.18 56.26
CA MET A 1 -43.54 44.02 56.56
C MET A 1 -43.01 42.91 55.67
N ALA A 2 -41.98 43.06 54.82
CA ALA A 2 -41.53 44.15 53.94
C ALA A 2 -40.42 43.56 53.04
N ASN A 3 -40.26 43.86 51.75
CA ASN A 3 -41.07 44.65 50.81
C ASN A 3 -40.84 44.16 49.35
N THR A 4 -41.75 44.55 48.45
CA THR A 4 -41.69 44.65 46.95
C THR A 4 -40.37 44.34 46.22
N SER A 5 -40.28 43.61 45.09
CA SER A 5 -41.18 43.17 43.99
C SER A 5 -41.59 44.21 42.91
N HIS A 6 -40.96 44.12 41.72
CA HIS A 6 -41.38 44.65 40.39
C HIS A 6 -40.63 43.78 39.31
N ARG A 7 -41.15 43.19 38.22
CA ARG A 7 -42.29 43.44 37.29
C ARG A 7 -42.07 44.72 36.44
N LEU A 8 -42.12 44.78 35.10
CA LEU A 8 -42.65 43.96 33.96
C LEU A 8 -41.60 44.02 32.81
N ASN A 9 -41.60 43.35 31.63
CA ASN A 9 -42.36 42.29 30.91
C ASN A 9 -41.35 41.57 29.95
N ASP A 10 -41.49 40.42 29.27
CA ASP A 10 -42.58 39.57 28.73
C ASP A 10 -43.13 39.93 27.31
N SER A 11 -42.75 39.13 26.28
CA SER A 11 -43.41 38.91 24.96
C SER A 11 -42.89 37.63 24.25
N SER A 12 -43.78 36.67 23.95
CA SER A 12 -43.50 35.33 23.41
C SER A 12 -43.43 35.23 21.87
N SER A 13 -42.66 34.25 21.37
CA SER A 13 -42.99 33.51 20.15
C SER A 13 -42.50 32.05 20.27
N GLU A 14 -43.40 31.17 20.69
CA GLU A 14 -43.17 29.72 20.72
C GLU A 14 -43.32 29.17 19.29
N ASP A 15 -42.29 28.47 18.82
CA ASP A 15 -42.37 27.55 17.67
C ASP A 15 -41.73 26.24 18.16
N ASP A 16 -42.51 25.43 18.88
CA ASP A 16 -42.09 24.10 19.31
C ASP A 16 -41.87 23.21 18.08
N PHE A 17 -40.64 22.73 17.91
CA PHE A 17 -40.32 21.62 17.03
C PHE A 17 -39.91 20.43 17.90
N ASP A 18 -40.77 19.41 17.93
CA ASP A 18 -40.55 18.16 18.66
C ASP A 18 -39.15 17.58 18.35
N ILE A 19 -38.34 17.43 19.40
CA ILE A 19 -37.10 16.67 19.32
C ILE A 19 -37.49 15.19 19.41
N ASP A 20 -37.59 14.54 18.25
CA ASP A 20 -37.81 13.11 18.12
C ASP A 20 -36.59 12.37 18.71
N GLU A 21 -36.69 11.87 19.96
CA GLU A 21 -35.64 11.11 20.67
C GLU A 21 -35.44 9.68 20.10
N GLY A 22 -35.32 9.59 18.78
CA GLY A 22 -35.09 8.37 18.03
C GLY A 22 -33.62 7.97 17.96
N PHE A 23 -33.18 7.10 18.87
CA PHE A 23 -31.89 6.39 18.83
C PHE A 23 -30.64 7.29 18.77
N LEU A 24 -30.30 7.88 19.91
CA LEU A 24 -28.89 8.16 20.23
C LEU A 24 -28.13 6.83 20.31
N SER A 25 -27.36 6.49 19.27
CA SER A 25 -26.33 5.46 19.35
C SER A 25 -25.27 5.86 20.38
N SER A 26 -24.86 4.92 21.23
CA SER A 26 -23.82 5.14 22.25
C SER A 26 -22.51 5.66 21.63
N PRO A 27 -21.78 6.59 22.29
CA PRO A 27 -20.51 7.10 21.79
C PRO A 27 -19.41 6.04 21.64
N ASP A 28 -19.57 4.88 22.28
CA ASP A 28 -18.52 3.88 22.48
C ASP A 28 -18.17 3.03 21.23
N ASP A 29 -18.88 3.21 20.11
CA ASP A 29 -18.55 2.60 18.80
C ASP A 29 -17.47 3.39 18.01
N GLU A 30 -16.79 4.37 18.64
CA GLU A 30 -15.64 5.04 18.03
C GLU A 30 -14.45 4.08 17.84
N ALA A 31 -14.16 3.76 16.58
CA ALA A 31 -12.94 3.07 16.16
C ALA A 31 -11.69 3.96 16.37
N SER A 32 -11.21 4.01 17.62
CA SER A 32 -10.11 4.86 18.11
C SER A 32 -8.88 4.88 17.17
N PRO A 33 -8.51 6.03 16.57
CA PRO A 33 -7.45 6.07 15.55
C PRO A 33 -6.06 6.47 16.09
N PHE A 34 -5.16 6.76 15.14
CA PHE A 34 -3.89 7.48 15.28
C PHE A 34 -2.73 6.74 15.98
N ASN A 35 -1.93 6.05 15.17
CA ASN A 35 -0.55 6.45 14.93
C ASN A 35 -0.32 6.67 13.42
N LEU A 36 0.76 7.37 13.08
CA LEU A 36 1.35 7.36 11.75
C LEU A 36 2.38 6.21 11.70
N ASP A 37 1.90 4.98 11.54
CA ASP A 37 2.77 3.84 11.30
C ASP A 37 3.39 3.95 9.89
N GLU A 38 4.59 3.36 9.67
CA GLU A 38 5.40 3.49 8.44
C GLU A 38 4.78 2.90 7.15
N GLU A 39 3.46 2.67 7.07
CA GLU A 39 2.78 2.05 5.92
C GLU A 39 2.45 3.01 4.75
N ASP A 40 2.65 4.33 4.92
CA ASP A 40 2.28 5.36 3.94
C ASP A 40 3.35 6.45 3.59
N PRO A 41 4.66 6.32 3.87
CA PRO A 41 5.68 7.20 3.30
C PRO A 41 6.06 6.72 1.88
N LEU A 42 5.48 7.37 0.87
CA LEU A 42 6.01 7.28 -0.50
C LEU A 42 7.48 7.74 -0.47
N GLN A 43 8.40 6.90 -0.94
CA GLN A 43 9.82 7.27 -0.91
C GLN A 43 10.05 8.53 -1.73
N GLN A 44 10.68 9.55 -1.15
CA GLN A 44 10.85 10.84 -1.81
C GLN A 44 11.62 10.71 -3.12
N ARG A 45 12.53 9.73 -3.20
CA ARG A 45 13.19 9.29 -4.43
C ARG A 45 12.23 8.84 -5.53
N GLU A 46 11.26 7.97 -5.26
CA GLU A 46 10.25 7.54 -6.26
C GLU A 46 9.40 8.72 -6.76
N VAL A 47 9.14 9.71 -5.89
CA VAL A 47 8.41 10.94 -6.25
C VAL A 47 9.28 11.84 -7.13
N PHE A 48 10.59 11.97 -6.85
CA PHE A 48 11.52 12.68 -7.72
C PHE A 48 11.69 11.97 -9.08
N ASP A 49 11.96 10.66 -9.08
CA ASP A 49 12.07 9.85 -10.29
C ASP A 49 10.80 10.00 -11.16
N GLY A 50 9.61 9.97 -10.54
CA GLY A 50 8.33 10.22 -11.22
C GLY A 50 8.15 11.63 -11.79
N ILE A 51 8.79 12.65 -11.21
CA ILE A 51 8.76 14.05 -11.72
C ILE A 51 9.78 14.26 -12.86
N PHE A 52 10.97 13.66 -12.75
CA PHE A 52 12.05 13.88 -13.72
C PHE A 52 11.97 12.95 -14.94
N LEU A 53 11.69 11.65 -14.76
CA LEU A 53 11.53 10.72 -15.89
C LEU A 53 10.31 11.06 -16.75
N ALA A 54 9.25 11.63 -16.17
CA ALA A 54 8.10 12.13 -16.91
C ALA A 54 8.42 13.32 -17.85
N ARG A 55 9.57 14.00 -17.65
CA ARG A 55 10.00 15.16 -18.44
C ARG A 55 11.02 14.84 -19.55
N GLU A 56 11.53 13.61 -19.65
CA GLU A 56 12.48 13.21 -20.70
C GLU A 56 11.92 13.31 -22.14
N GLY A 57 10.60 13.51 -22.29
CA GLY A 57 9.93 13.79 -23.57
C GLY A 57 9.84 15.27 -23.96
N GLN A 58 10.44 16.21 -23.22
CA GLN A 58 10.51 17.65 -23.54
C GLN A 58 11.94 18.19 -23.41
N ASP A 59 12.26 19.28 -24.12
CA ASP A 59 13.64 19.78 -24.29
C ASP A 59 14.37 19.99 -22.95
N ASN A 60 15.34 19.09 -22.70
CA ASN A 60 15.85 18.78 -21.37
C ASN A 60 16.90 19.83 -20.90
N THR A 61 16.41 21.04 -20.64
CA THR A 61 17.20 22.26 -20.35
C THR A 61 16.92 22.84 -18.96
N SER A 62 15.96 22.27 -18.21
CA SER A 62 15.71 22.63 -16.82
C SER A 62 16.66 21.85 -15.89
N PRO A 63 17.27 22.49 -14.88
CA PRO A 63 18.12 21.78 -13.92
C PRO A 63 17.32 20.75 -13.11
N THR A 64 17.98 19.67 -12.70
CA THR A 64 17.39 18.69 -11.77
C THR A 64 17.15 19.29 -10.38
N TRP A 65 16.44 18.58 -9.52
CA TRP A 65 16.26 18.99 -8.12
C TRP A 65 17.59 19.19 -7.40
N GLU A 66 18.52 18.25 -7.57
CA GLU A 66 19.85 18.28 -6.97
C GLU A 66 20.66 19.49 -7.45
N GLN A 67 20.53 19.82 -8.74
CA GLN A 67 21.15 20.99 -9.38
C GLN A 67 20.47 22.33 -9.02
N THR A 68 19.29 22.31 -8.39
CA THR A 68 18.63 23.53 -7.92
C THR A 68 19.41 24.11 -6.74
N PRO A 69 19.90 25.36 -6.80
CA PRO A 69 20.82 25.89 -5.80
C PRO A 69 20.18 26.02 -4.42
N ILE A 70 20.94 25.61 -3.39
CA ILE A 70 20.56 25.77 -1.99
C ILE A 70 20.84 27.22 -1.56
N CYS A 71 19.87 27.83 -0.88
CA CYS A 71 19.95 29.18 -0.34
C CYS A 71 20.02 29.11 1.19
N ASN A 72 21.15 29.49 1.77
CA ASN A 72 21.30 29.62 3.22
C ASN A 72 20.52 30.86 3.70
N MET A 73 19.58 30.67 4.62
CA MET A 73 18.86 31.78 5.27
C MET A 73 19.07 31.75 6.78
N LEU A 74 19.36 32.91 7.35
CA LEU A 74 19.54 33.10 8.78
C LEU A 74 18.21 33.03 9.53
N LEU A 75 18.21 32.48 10.74
CA LEU A 75 17.03 32.44 11.63
C LEU A 75 16.50 33.86 11.92
N SER A 76 17.38 34.85 12.05
CA SER A 76 17.02 36.27 12.17
C SER A 76 16.23 36.80 10.98
N ALA A 77 16.31 36.18 9.79
CA ALA A 77 15.45 36.53 8.67
C ALA A 77 14.01 36.04 8.89
N PHE A 78 13.83 34.83 9.41
CA PHE A 78 12.51 34.29 9.77
C PHE A 78 11.87 35.03 10.94
N GLU A 79 12.63 35.37 11.99
CA GLU A 79 12.20 36.28 13.06
C GLU A 79 11.65 37.59 12.48
N ARG A 80 12.42 38.26 11.59
CA ARG A 80 11.99 39.51 10.95
C ARG A 80 10.75 39.35 10.07
N LEU A 81 10.54 38.20 9.43
CA LEU A 81 9.32 37.91 8.66
C LEU A 81 8.10 37.74 9.57
N PHE A 82 8.27 36.97 10.66
CA PHE A 82 7.24 36.72 11.68
C PHE A 82 6.83 38.02 12.40
N CYS A 83 7.79 38.78 12.93
CA CYS A 83 7.55 40.03 13.65
C CYS A 83 6.95 41.14 12.76
N ARG A 84 7.22 41.13 11.44
CA ARG A 84 6.56 42.01 10.46
C ARG A 84 5.21 41.49 9.96
N LYS A 85 4.83 40.26 10.32
CA LYS A 85 3.64 39.54 9.82
C LYS A 85 3.60 39.42 8.28
N ASP A 86 4.77 39.29 7.64
CA ASP A 86 4.88 39.17 6.18
C ASP A 86 4.64 37.72 5.73
N LYS A 87 3.36 37.32 5.72
CA LYS A 87 2.92 36.00 5.26
C LYS A 87 3.31 35.72 3.80
N SER A 88 3.39 36.75 2.96
CA SER A 88 3.65 36.63 1.53
C SER A 88 5.10 36.24 1.26
N SER A 89 6.05 36.96 1.86
CA SER A 89 7.48 36.62 1.75
C SER A 89 7.81 35.32 2.48
N ALA A 90 7.16 35.05 3.63
CA ALA A 90 7.32 33.80 4.36
C ALA A 90 6.86 32.59 3.54
N ALA A 91 5.63 32.57 3.03
CA ALA A 91 5.17 31.48 2.18
C ALA A 91 6.09 31.30 0.94
N THR A 92 6.56 32.40 0.35
CA THR A 92 7.43 32.38 -0.85
C THR A 92 8.79 31.70 -0.62
N SER A 93 9.29 31.58 0.62
CA SER A 93 10.54 30.84 0.88
C SER A 93 10.40 29.34 0.57
N LEU A 94 9.18 28.78 0.67
CA LEU A 94 8.89 27.37 0.35
C LEU A 94 9.06 27.02 -1.16
N LEU A 95 9.35 28.00 -2.02
CA LEU A 95 9.71 27.77 -3.44
C LEU A 95 11.23 27.70 -3.69
N ARG A 96 12.06 27.74 -2.63
CA ARG A 96 13.52 27.68 -2.71
C ARG A 96 14.05 26.60 -1.78
N ARG A 97 15.07 25.84 -2.21
CA ARG A 97 15.79 24.91 -1.32
C ARG A 97 16.50 25.75 -0.27
N THR A 98 16.01 25.74 0.97
CA THR A 98 16.53 26.58 2.04
C THR A 98 17.17 25.75 3.14
N ASN A 99 18.48 25.99 3.34
CA ASN A 99 19.14 25.59 4.57
C ASN A 99 18.91 26.70 5.62
N LEU A 100 18.53 26.31 6.84
CA LEU A 100 18.30 27.21 7.96
C LEU A 100 19.58 27.32 8.78
N CYS A 101 20.26 28.46 8.69
CA CYS A 101 21.44 28.74 9.51
C CYS A 101 21.01 29.50 10.76
N ILE A 102 21.35 29.00 11.95
CA ILE A 102 21.03 29.68 13.21
C ILE A 102 22.10 30.73 13.48
N ASP A 103 21.71 32.00 13.65
CA ASP A 103 22.64 33.08 13.97
C ASP A 103 23.30 32.84 15.35
N PRO A 104 24.62 33.11 15.54
CA PRO A 104 25.31 32.87 16.83
C PRO A 104 24.78 33.64 18.05
N GLN A 105 23.84 34.58 17.86
CA GLN A 105 23.11 35.24 18.96
C GLN A 105 21.95 34.39 19.52
N PHE A 106 21.53 33.36 18.77
CA PHE A 106 20.43 32.46 19.13
C PHE A 106 20.90 31.14 19.73
N THR A 107 22.21 30.92 19.84
CA THR A 107 22.81 29.71 20.43
C THR A 107 23.78 30.03 21.56
N TYR A 108 23.95 29.05 22.45
CA TYR A 108 25.16 28.90 23.26
C TYR A 108 25.94 27.67 22.76
N ALA A 109 27.26 27.65 22.95
CA ALA A 109 28.01 26.39 22.86
C ALA A 109 27.58 25.49 24.03
N SER A 110 27.44 24.18 23.82
CA SER A 110 26.92 23.31 24.90
C SER A 110 27.87 23.23 26.10
N ASP A 111 29.17 23.46 25.91
CA ASP A 111 30.22 23.52 26.92
C ASP A 111 30.42 24.92 27.56
N ASP A 112 29.65 25.94 27.16
CA ASP A 112 29.76 27.32 27.66
C ASP A 112 29.62 27.37 29.19
N SER A 113 30.62 27.96 29.86
CA SER A 113 30.73 28.02 31.33
C SER A 113 29.67 28.91 31.99
N ARG A 114 28.80 29.56 31.21
CA ARG A 114 27.62 30.29 31.70
C ARG A 114 26.37 29.42 31.75
N LEU A 115 26.43 28.14 31.37
CA LEU A 115 25.27 27.24 31.38
C LEU A 115 25.23 26.35 32.62
N LEU A 116 24.17 26.51 33.42
CA LEU A 116 23.77 25.53 34.42
C LEU A 116 22.85 24.51 33.76
N TRP A 117 23.23 23.23 33.84
CA TRP A 117 22.41 22.10 33.42
C TRP A 117 21.74 21.47 34.63
N ASP A 118 20.48 21.05 34.48
CA ASP A 118 19.70 20.37 35.52
C ASP A 118 18.95 19.20 34.87
N ALA A 119 19.27 17.99 35.34
CA ALA A 119 18.68 16.72 34.93
C ALA A 119 18.05 15.95 36.12
N SER A 120 17.75 16.65 37.23
CA SER A 120 17.29 16.06 38.50
C SER A 120 15.83 15.60 38.53
N ARG A 121 15.15 15.65 37.38
CA ARG A 121 13.70 15.49 37.24
C ARG A 121 13.38 14.24 36.43
N HIS A 122 12.86 13.22 37.10
CA HIS A 122 12.65 11.91 36.51
C HIS A 122 11.21 11.45 36.65
N PHE A 123 10.67 10.90 35.56
CA PHE A 123 9.26 10.62 35.37
C PHE A 123 9.05 9.21 34.84
N LEU A 124 7.89 8.64 35.14
CA LEU A 124 7.43 7.35 34.63
C LEU A 124 6.37 7.58 33.56
N ASP A 125 6.73 7.50 32.28
CA ASP A 125 5.81 7.81 31.18
C ASP A 125 5.09 6.56 30.62
N PHE A 126 5.65 5.37 30.81
CA PHE A 126 5.01 4.09 30.43
C PHE A 126 5.32 2.99 31.47
N VAL A 127 4.35 2.08 31.68
CA VAL A 127 4.52 0.81 32.40
C VAL A 127 3.72 -0.27 31.67
N LEU A 128 4.23 -1.50 31.63
CA LEU A 128 3.51 -2.73 31.27
C LEU A 128 3.86 -3.79 32.31
N VAL A 129 2.85 -4.42 32.89
CA VAL A 129 2.94 -5.47 33.89
C VAL A 129 2.26 -6.72 33.35
N VAL A 130 2.95 -7.86 33.45
CA VAL A 130 2.49 -9.16 32.94
C VAL A 130 2.62 -10.21 34.04
N SER A 131 1.51 -10.89 34.37
CA SER A 131 1.53 -12.03 35.30
C SER A 131 2.47 -13.14 34.80
N GLY A 132 3.17 -13.80 35.72
CA GLY A 132 3.92 -15.04 35.42
C GLY A 132 3.03 -16.29 35.36
N THR A 133 1.78 -16.18 35.81
CA THR A 133 0.85 -17.31 36.01
C THR A 133 -0.55 -17.01 35.49
N LEU A 134 -1.34 -18.07 35.30
CA LEU A 134 -2.79 -18.02 35.17
C LEU A 134 -3.38 -17.10 36.25
N GLY A 135 -4.25 -16.16 35.88
CA GLY A 135 -4.94 -15.30 36.85
C GLY A 135 -4.94 -13.81 36.52
N LEU A 136 -4.97 -12.99 37.59
CA LEU A 136 -5.25 -11.55 37.54
C LEU A 136 -4.22 -10.70 38.31
N ASP A 137 -3.06 -11.27 38.62
CA ASP A 137 -2.04 -10.70 39.52
C ASP A 137 -1.55 -9.31 39.09
N ALA A 138 -1.47 -9.03 37.79
CA ALA A 138 -1.11 -7.71 37.26
C ALA A 138 -2.16 -6.62 37.58
N PHE A 139 -3.37 -7.00 38.00
CA PHE A 139 -4.47 -6.12 38.41
C PHE A 139 -4.64 -6.00 39.92
N LEU A 140 -4.00 -6.84 40.74
CA LEU A 140 -4.25 -6.92 42.17
C LEU A 140 -3.29 -6.04 42.99
N PRO A 141 -3.78 -4.99 43.68
CA PRO A 141 -2.97 -4.23 44.61
C PRO A 141 -2.76 -4.96 45.94
N ASN A 142 -1.60 -4.69 46.54
CA ASN A 142 -1.16 -5.27 47.81
C ASN A 142 -1.92 -4.64 49.00
N THR A 143 -2.54 -3.46 48.84
CA THR A 143 -3.42 -2.85 49.87
C THR A 143 -4.71 -2.28 49.28
N ILE A 144 -5.58 -1.72 50.14
CA ILE A 144 -6.86 -1.10 49.75
C ILE A 144 -6.60 0.34 49.26
N SER A 145 -6.07 0.46 48.05
CA SER A 145 -5.92 1.72 47.33
C SER A 145 -6.54 1.59 45.94
N ASP A 146 -7.45 2.51 45.61
CA ASP A 146 -8.25 2.46 44.38
C ASP A 146 -7.45 3.07 43.22
N HIS A 147 -6.80 2.21 42.43
CA HIS A 147 -5.82 2.65 41.44
C HIS A 147 -6.43 2.84 40.04
N THR A 148 -6.24 4.04 39.51
CA THR A 148 -6.84 4.46 38.26
C THR A 148 -6.11 3.84 37.06
N PHE A 149 -6.72 2.83 36.38
CA PHE A 149 -6.29 2.07 35.16
C PHE A 149 -6.77 2.35 33.56
N THR A 150 -6.10 3.02 32.55
CA THR A 150 -6.17 3.05 30.99
C THR A 150 -4.81 3.12 30.10
N PHE A 151 -4.69 2.61 28.84
CA PHE A 151 -3.50 1.98 28.13
C PHE A 151 -3.19 2.39 26.66
N ARG A 152 -1.89 2.33 26.26
CA ARG A 152 -1.36 1.98 24.91
C ARG A 152 0.13 1.52 24.99
N PRO A 153 0.50 0.25 24.74
CA PRO A 153 1.91 -0.18 24.70
C PRO A 153 2.48 -0.08 23.28
N LYS A 154 3.72 0.37 23.18
CA LYS A 154 4.53 0.28 21.96
C LYS A 154 5.80 -0.56 22.13
N PHE A 155 6.35 -0.68 23.35
CA PHE A 155 7.75 -1.10 23.58
C PHE A 155 7.90 -2.10 24.75
N GLY A 156 6.95 -3.02 24.94
CA GLY A 156 6.97 -3.97 26.06
C GLY A 156 7.19 -5.42 25.65
N LYS A 157 7.63 -6.26 26.59
CA LYS A 157 7.69 -7.72 26.45
C LYS A 157 6.47 -8.37 27.09
N LEU A 158 5.87 -9.35 26.41
CA LEU A 158 4.76 -10.15 26.93
C LEU A 158 5.15 -11.57 27.35
N GLY A 159 6.29 -12.07 26.89
CA GLY A 159 6.69 -13.47 27.07
C GLY A 159 6.08 -14.46 26.07
N PHE A 160 5.23 -13.99 25.15
CA PHE A 160 4.63 -14.80 24.09
C PHE A 160 4.27 -13.93 22.88
N ASN A 161 4.03 -14.56 21.72
CA ASN A 161 3.55 -13.87 20.52
C ASN A 161 2.07 -13.46 20.69
N PRO A 162 1.71 -12.17 20.67
CA PRO A 162 0.33 -11.72 20.91
C PRO A 162 -0.64 -11.98 19.75
N THR A 163 -0.18 -12.46 18.59
CA THR A 163 -0.99 -12.68 17.39
C THR A 163 -2.17 -13.61 17.69
N GLY A 164 -3.41 -13.13 17.51
CA GLY A 164 -4.61 -13.92 17.77
C GLY A 164 -4.94 -14.20 19.24
N SER A 165 -4.22 -13.60 20.21
CA SER A 165 -4.23 -14.02 21.63
C SER A 165 -4.65 -12.95 22.65
N MET A 166 -4.91 -11.70 22.24
CA MET A 166 -5.23 -10.59 23.15
C MET A 166 -6.72 -10.24 23.19
N MET A 167 -7.26 -10.05 24.40
CA MET A 167 -8.62 -9.56 24.66
C MET A 167 -8.61 -8.37 25.62
N ALA A 168 -9.14 -7.23 25.19
CA ALA A 168 -9.44 -6.11 26.09
C ALA A 168 -10.61 -6.50 26.98
N ILE A 169 -10.46 -6.40 28.30
CA ILE A 169 -11.52 -6.73 29.27
C ILE A 169 -12.05 -5.52 30.04
N GLY A 170 -11.31 -4.41 30.08
CA GLY A 170 -11.86 -3.18 30.63
C GLY A 170 -10.85 -2.09 30.97
N ASN A 171 -11.35 -1.17 31.78
CA ASN A 171 -10.64 0.00 32.30
C ASN A 171 -10.72 -0.03 33.84
N GLY A 172 -9.67 0.43 34.52
CA GLY A 172 -9.87 1.44 35.57
C GLY A 172 -9.94 2.84 34.93
N SER A 173 -9.02 3.74 35.31
CA SER A 173 -8.91 5.14 34.88
C SER A 173 -7.52 5.72 34.43
N ALA A 174 -6.36 5.01 34.43
CA ALA A 174 -5.01 5.39 33.89
C ALA A 174 -3.74 4.43 33.50
N CYS A 175 -3.41 3.13 33.12
CA CYS A 175 -3.57 1.61 32.82
C CYS A 175 -4.77 0.62 32.36
N LYS A 176 -5.04 0.29 31.07
CA LYS A 176 -6.17 -0.65 30.69
C LYS A 176 -5.82 -2.10 31.07
N LEU A 177 -6.87 -2.89 31.25
CA LEU A 177 -6.81 -4.29 31.67
C LEU A 177 -7.10 -5.22 30.47
N TRP A 178 -6.21 -6.19 30.23
CA TRP A 178 -6.28 -7.15 29.13
C TRP A 178 -6.06 -8.57 29.63
N LEU A 179 -6.71 -9.55 29.00
CA LEU A 179 -6.28 -10.94 29.10
C LEU A 179 -5.44 -11.28 27.87
N GLY A 180 -4.24 -11.77 28.12
CA GLY A 180 -3.39 -12.41 27.13
C GLY A 180 -3.50 -13.92 27.28
N PHE A 181 -3.98 -14.60 26.25
CA PHE A 181 -3.99 -16.06 26.20
C PHE A 181 -2.59 -16.52 25.78
N CYS A 182 -1.78 -16.88 26.77
CA CYS A 182 -0.37 -17.25 26.59
C CYS A 182 -0.26 -18.76 26.35
N PRO A 183 0.55 -19.25 25.39
CA PRO A 183 0.80 -20.67 25.23
C PRO A 183 1.43 -21.27 26.50
N LEU A 184 1.05 -22.49 26.89
CA LEU A 184 1.57 -23.16 28.09
C LEU A 184 3.10 -23.24 28.12
N ALA A 185 3.74 -23.55 26.98
CA ALA A 185 5.20 -23.56 26.87
C ALA A 185 5.86 -22.21 27.21
N ASN A 186 5.21 -21.08 26.90
CA ASN A 186 5.67 -19.74 27.25
C ASN A 186 5.40 -19.38 28.73
N VAL A 187 4.60 -20.17 29.44
CA VAL A 187 4.39 -20.05 30.90
C VAL A 187 5.36 -20.94 31.66
N GLU A 188 5.56 -22.17 31.20
CA GLU A 188 6.39 -23.21 31.83
C GLU A 188 7.90 -23.01 31.60
N ASP A 189 8.32 -22.58 30.40
CA ASP A 189 9.74 -22.42 30.04
C ASP A 189 10.11 -20.94 29.85
N LEU A 190 11.04 -20.45 30.67
CA LEU A 190 11.54 -19.08 30.59
C LEU A 190 12.36 -18.81 29.32
N SER A 191 13.02 -19.80 28.73
CA SER A 191 13.78 -19.63 27.48
C SER A 191 12.84 -19.40 26.30
N VAL A 192 11.79 -20.21 26.17
CA VAL A 192 10.72 -20.04 25.18
C VAL A 192 9.95 -18.73 25.41
N ALA A 193 9.79 -18.30 26.66
CA ALA A 193 9.24 -17.00 26.99
C ALA A 193 10.17 -15.85 26.59
N ASP A 194 11.48 -16.02 26.69
CA ASP A 194 12.45 -14.97 26.40
C ASP A 194 12.79 -14.80 24.92
N GLU A 195 12.65 -15.85 24.10
CA GLU A 195 12.71 -15.77 22.64
C GLU A 195 11.49 -15.05 22.01
N ALA A 196 10.42 -14.81 22.78
CA ALA A 196 9.22 -14.15 22.29
C ALA A 196 9.49 -12.68 21.89
N PRO A 197 8.99 -12.22 20.71
CA PRO A 197 9.28 -10.89 20.19
C PRO A 197 8.69 -9.76 21.03
N LEU A 198 9.39 -8.63 21.07
CA LEU A 198 8.91 -7.39 21.69
C LEU A 198 7.76 -6.77 20.90
N LEU A 199 6.90 -6.00 21.57
CA LEU A 199 5.72 -5.39 20.95
C LEU A 199 6.03 -4.35 19.84
N ASN A 200 7.25 -3.81 19.77
CA ASN A 200 7.72 -2.94 18.69
C ASN A 200 8.26 -3.70 17.46
N GLU A 201 8.52 -5.01 17.57
CA GLU A 201 9.05 -5.78 16.45
C GLU A 201 7.95 -6.09 15.42
N LYS A 202 8.25 -5.93 14.12
CA LYS A 202 7.33 -6.21 13.01
C LYS A 202 7.12 -7.73 12.75
N LYS A 203 7.27 -8.56 13.79
CA LYS A 203 7.21 -10.03 13.76
C LYS A 203 5.85 -10.60 14.21
N HIS A 204 4.95 -9.77 14.73
CA HIS A 204 3.58 -10.17 15.12
C HIS A 204 2.51 -9.64 14.16
N GLY A 205 1.34 -10.29 14.14
CA GLY A 205 0.20 -9.97 13.29
C GLY A 205 -0.94 -9.28 14.06
N ASP A 206 -2.19 -9.46 13.59
CA ASP A 206 -3.37 -8.96 14.31
C ASP A 206 -3.47 -9.66 15.67
N THR A 207 -3.35 -8.88 16.75
CA THR A 207 -3.28 -9.42 18.11
C THR A 207 -4.64 -9.82 18.68
N ARG A 208 -5.74 -9.46 18.02
CA ARG A 208 -7.09 -9.70 18.54
C ARG A 208 -7.48 -11.16 18.41
N LEU A 209 -8.12 -11.71 19.46
CA LEU A 209 -8.75 -13.03 19.42
C LEU A 209 -9.63 -13.21 18.17
N SER A 210 -9.57 -14.40 17.56
CA SER A 210 -10.52 -14.76 16.48
C SER A 210 -11.96 -14.73 16.97
N SER A 211 -12.95 -14.62 16.08
CA SER A 211 -14.37 -14.65 16.47
C SER A 211 -14.81 -15.97 17.13
N ARG A 212 -14.01 -17.04 17.04
CA ARG A 212 -14.19 -18.30 17.80
C ARG A 212 -13.59 -18.16 19.20
N HIS A 213 -12.30 -17.85 19.28
CA HIS A 213 -11.55 -17.74 20.54
C HIS A 213 -12.09 -16.64 21.46
N PHE A 214 -12.56 -15.53 20.89
CA PHE A 214 -13.28 -14.48 21.62
C PHE A 214 -14.56 -15.00 22.29
N ARG A 215 -15.35 -15.84 21.59
CA ARG A 215 -16.54 -16.47 22.21
C ARG A 215 -16.15 -17.41 23.34
N MET A 216 -15.07 -18.18 23.18
CA MET A 216 -14.56 -19.05 24.24
C MET A 216 -14.17 -18.24 25.48
N ALA A 217 -13.33 -17.22 25.29
CA ALA A 217 -12.84 -16.35 26.35
C ALA A 217 -13.98 -15.61 27.10
N VAL A 218 -14.97 -15.07 26.38
CA VAL A 218 -16.12 -14.39 27.01
C VAL A 218 -17.02 -15.37 27.78
N MET A 219 -17.20 -16.60 27.30
CA MET A 219 -17.98 -17.62 28.02
C MET A 219 -17.26 -18.10 29.30
N PHE A 220 -15.92 -18.22 29.28
CA PHE A 220 -15.14 -18.44 30.50
C PHE A 220 -15.34 -17.30 31.51
N MET A 221 -15.23 -16.04 31.07
CA MET A 221 -15.43 -14.88 31.94
C MET A 221 -16.87 -14.86 32.51
N ALA A 222 -17.89 -15.20 31.72
CA ALA A 222 -19.25 -15.34 32.21
C ALA A 222 -19.40 -16.47 33.25
N TYR A 223 -18.72 -17.60 33.07
CA TYR A 223 -18.71 -18.73 34.02
C TYR A 223 -18.00 -18.38 35.33
N ALA A 224 -16.87 -17.69 35.27
CA ALA A 224 -16.13 -17.23 36.43
C ALA A 224 -16.91 -16.15 37.21
N LEU A 225 -17.48 -15.16 36.51
CA LEU A 225 -18.31 -14.11 37.13
C LEU A 225 -19.61 -14.67 37.75
N ALA A 226 -20.26 -15.65 37.11
CA ALA A 226 -21.48 -16.27 37.63
C ALA A 226 -21.28 -17.11 38.92
N LYS A 227 -20.02 -17.41 39.29
CA LYS A 227 -19.68 -18.05 40.57
C LYS A 227 -19.48 -17.05 41.72
N ILE A 228 -19.40 -15.75 41.44
CA ILE A 228 -19.23 -14.69 42.45
C ILE A 228 -20.60 -14.35 43.07
N PRO A 229 -20.87 -14.61 44.36
CA PRO A 229 -22.23 -14.48 44.93
C PRO A 229 -22.79 -13.05 44.97
N THR A 230 -21.92 -12.03 44.86
CA THR A 230 -22.28 -10.61 44.80
C THR A 230 -22.64 -10.13 43.39
N MET A 231 -22.33 -10.90 42.34
CA MET A 231 -22.49 -10.48 40.95
C MET A 231 -23.84 -10.93 40.37
N PRO A 232 -24.63 -10.04 39.74
CA PRO A 232 -25.91 -10.37 39.13
C PRO A 232 -25.74 -11.03 37.74
N ILE A 233 -24.71 -11.87 37.57
CA ILE A 233 -24.41 -12.57 36.32
C ILE A 233 -25.04 -13.96 36.33
N HIS A 234 -25.75 -14.29 35.27
CA HIS A 234 -26.41 -15.57 35.06
C HIS A 234 -25.92 -16.19 33.75
N LEU A 235 -25.74 -17.51 33.77
CA LEU A 235 -25.25 -18.30 32.65
C LEU A 235 -26.14 -19.51 32.47
N MET A 236 -26.86 -19.59 31.34
CA MET A 236 -27.82 -20.66 31.07
C MET A 236 -27.15 -21.94 30.55
N HIS A 237 -26.02 -21.79 29.83
CA HIS A 237 -25.24 -22.90 29.27
C HIS A 237 -23.75 -22.56 29.32
N THR A 238 -22.92 -23.45 29.84
CA THR A 238 -21.47 -23.21 30.05
C THR A 238 -20.68 -23.00 28.75
N TYR A 239 -21.03 -23.73 27.69
CA TYR A 239 -20.29 -23.77 26.41
C TYR A 239 -21.17 -23.48 25.18
N GLY A 240 -22.27 -22.76 25.38
CA GLY A 240 -23.26 -22.51 24.32
C GLY A 240 -24.37 -23.56 24.25
N THR A 241 -25.28 -23.42 23.26
CA THR A 241 -26.41 -24.34 23.05
C THR A 241 -26.18 -25.40 21.98
N ASP A 242 -25.15 -25.23 21.15
CA ASP A 242 -24.88 -26.03 19.94
C ASP A 242 -23.37 -25.95 19.62
N GLU A 243 -22.86 -26.94 18.88
CA GLU A 243 -21.47 -27.03 18.44
C GLU A 243 -21.10 -25.96 17.39
N ASP A 244 -22.08 -25.55 16.57
CA ASP A 244 -21.89 -24.42 15.64
C ASP A 244 -21.95 -23.08 16.40
N PHE A 245 -20.79 -22.49 16.65
CA PHE A 245 -20.63 -21.15 17.22
C PHE A 245 -21.40 -20.05 16.47
N SER A 246 -21.81 -20.25 15.21
CA SER A 246 -22.60 -19.28 14.44
C SER A 246 -24.11 -19.35 14.71
N SER A 247 -24.60 -20.47 15.23
CA SER A 247 -26.04 -20.73 15.47
C SER A 247 -26.64 -19.92 16.63
N TRP A 248 -25.82 -19.61 17.65
CA TRP A 248 -26.23 -18.92 18.88
C TRP A 248 -25.43 -17.64 19.14
N LYS A 249 -25.90 -16.80 20.07
CA LYS A 249 -25.25 -15.53 20.48
C LYS A 249 -25.09 -15.50 21.99
N ILE A 250 -23.98 -14.95 22.47
CA ILE A 250 -23.62 -14.92 23.90
C ILE A 250 -24.75 -14.27 24.74
N LYS A 251 -25.31 -13.16 24.26
CA LYS A 251 -26.42 -12.44 24.91
C LYS A 251 -27.73 -13.21 25.05
N ASP A 252 -27.88 -14.33 24.35
CA ASP A 252 -29.05 -15.21 24.42
C ASP A 252 -28.83 -16.33 25.47
N ILE A 253 -27.64 -16.37 26.10
CA ILE A 253 -27.18 -17.42 27.04
C ILE A 253 -26.67 -16.83 28.37
N THR A 254 -26.13 -15.62 28.36
CA THR A 254 -25.75 -14.86 29.56
C THR A 254 -26.15 -13.39 29.47
N ASN A 255 -26.51 -12.81 30.60
CA ASN A 255 -26.81 -11.38 30.74
C ASN A 255 -25.55 -10.50 30.90
N LEU A 256 -24.34 -11.02 30.68
CA LEU A 256 -23.09 -10.24 30.72
C LEU A 256 -23.12 -8.99 29.83
N TYR A 257 -23.86 -9.03 28.72
CA TYR A 257 -24.08 -7.88 27.81
C TYR A 257 -25.38 -7.10 28.07
N ALA A 258 -26.10 -7.34 29.19
CA ALA A 258 -27.31 -6.59 29.54
C ALA A 258 -27.00 -5.21 30.14
N THR A 259 -25.80 -5.03 30.68
CA THR A 259 -25.23 -3.75 31.13
C THR A 259 -24.01 -3.42 30.26
N PRO A 260 -23.83 -2.17 29.79
CA PRO A 260 -22.70 -1.81 28.93
C PRO A 260 -21.34 -1.85 29.65
N THR A 261 -21.35 -1.74 30.99
CA THR A 261 -20.18 -1.88 31.85
C THR A 261 -20.53 -2.69 33.10
N LEU A 262 -19.55 -3.40 33.66
CA LEU A 262 -19.64 -4.10 34.94
C LEU A 262 -18.54 -3.57 35.86
N THR A 263 -18.91 -3.12 37.07
CA THR A 263 -17.95 -2.60 38.06
C THR A 263 -17.69 -3.65 39.12
N LEU A 264 -16.46 -4.17 39.15
CA LEU A 264 -15.97 -5.07 40.20
C LEU A 264 -15.32 -4.24 41.32
N ARG A 265 -15.56 -4.59 42.59
CA ARG A 265 -14.76 -4.08 43.72
C ARG A 265 -13.49 -4.91 43.86
N LEU A 266 -12.55 -4.46 44.69
CA LEU A 266 -11.32 -5.20 44.98
C LEU A 266 -11.60 -6.63 45.50
N ASP A 267 -12.61 -6.82 46.35
CA ASP A 267 -12.99 -8.14 46.86
C ASP A 267 -13.65 -9.02 45.80
N ASP A 268 -14.44 -8.43 44.89
CA ASP A 268 -15.00 -9.16 43.74
C ASP A 268 -13.90 -9.55 42.75
N LEU A 269 -12.88 -8.70 42.55
CA LEU A 269 -11.73 -8.95 41.68
C LEU A 269 -10.80 -10.04 42.27
N LYS A 270 -10.56 -10.01 43.59
CA LYS A 270 -9.86 -11.09 44.30
C LYS A 270 -10.63 -12.42 44.24
N SER A 271 -11.95 -12.36 44.37
CA SER A 271 -12.82 -13.54 44.18
C SER A 271 -12.73 -14.06 42.75
N LEU A 272 -12.79 -13.18 41.75
CA LEU A 272 -12.67 -13.54 40.33
C LEU A 272 -11.32 -14.19 40.02
N HIS A 273 -10.22 -13.65 40.56
CA HIS A 273 -8.88 -14.24 40.45
C HIS A 273 -8.83 -15.66 41.00
N GLN A 274 -9.26 -15.85 42.25
CA GLN A 274 -9.26 -17.17 42.90
C GLN A 274 -10.16 -18.17 42.17
N ILE A 275 -11.30 -17.72 41.63
CA ILE A 275 -12.17 -18.56 40.80
C ILE A 275 -11.47 -18.91 39.48
N MET A 276 -10.88 -17.94 38.76
CA MET A 276 -10.18 -18.20 37.50
C MET A 276 -9.05 -19.23 37.67
N VAL A 277 -8.23 -19.09 38.71
CA VAL A 277 -7.14 -20.02 39.03
C VAL A 277 -7.68 -21.40 39.40
N SER A 278 -8.76 -21.50 40.19
CA SER A 278 -9.28 -22.79 40.68
C SER A 278 -10.23 -23.52 39.73
N VAL A 279 -10.69 -22.90 38.63
CA VAL A 279 -11.65 -23.54 37.70
C VAL A 279 -11.22 -23.59 36.24
N TRP A 280 -10.10 -22.97 35.84
CA TRP A 280 -9.66 -22.99 34.42
C TRP A 280 -9.45 -24.41 33.90
N ASP A 281 -8.59 -25.20 34.53
CA ASP A 281 -8.20 -26.53 34.03
C ASP A 281 -9.41 -27.46 33.90
N ALA A 282 -10.25 -27.54 34.93
CA ALA A 282 -11.48 -28.32 34.91
C ALA A 282 -12.48 -27.81 33.84
N TRP A 283 -12.57 -26.50 33.63
CA TRP A 283 -13.43 -25.92 32.59
C TRP A 283 -12.89 -26.14 31.17
N VAL A 284 -11.57 -26.31 31.00
CA VAL A 284 -10.96 -26.75 29.74
C VAL A 284 -11.11 -28.26 29.55
N GLU A 285 -11.00 -29.07 30.61
CA GLU A 285 -11.24 -30.52 30.56
C GLU A 285 -12.69 -30.84 30.16
N GLU A 286 -13.67 -30.22 30.82
CA GLU A 286 -15.12 -30.38 30.57
C GLU A 286 -15.60 -29.75 29.24
N ALA A 287 -14.76 -29.02 28.50
CA ALA A 287 -15.16 -28.35 27.27
C ALA A 287 -15.54 -29.34 26.14
N PRO A 288 -16.61 -29.07 25.37
CA PRO A 288 -17.06 -29.96 24.29
C PRO A 288 -15.97 -30.20 23.21
N PRO A 289 -15.96 -31.36 22.52
CA PRO A 289 -14.99 -31.62 21.45
C PRO A 289 -14.97 -30.55 20.35
N SER A 290 -16.12 -29.94 20.04
CA SER A 290 -16.27 -28.81 19.11
C SER A 290 -15.54 -27.53 19.54
N TRP A 291 -15.16 -27.41 20.81
CA TRP A 291 -14.33 -26.33 21.35
C TRP A 291 -12.83 -26.65 21.30
N LYS A 292 -12.46 -27.93 21.16
CA LYS A 292 -11.06 -28.42 21.21
C LYS A 292 -10.43 -28.66 19.83
N VAL A 293 -11.22 -28.62 18.76
CA VAL A 293 -10.82 -29.01 17.38
C VAL A 293 -9.54 -28.33 16.85
N ASP A 294 -9.23 -27.09 17.26
CA ASP A 294 -8.03 -26.37 16.82
C ASP A 294 -6.88 -26.39 17.85
N GLY A 295 -7.01 -27.16 18.94
CA GLY A 295 -6.03 -27.27 20.02
C GLY A 295 -5.78 -25.99 20.83
N TRP A 296 -6.33 -24.85 20.43
CA TRP A 296 -6.01 -23.54 21.01
C TRP A 296 -6.37 -23.48 22.50
N LEU A 297 -7.58 -23.94 22.84
CA LEU A 297 -8.09 -23.90 24.21
C LEU A 297 -7.31 -24.79 25.19
N GLU A 298 -6.70 -25.86 24.70
CA GLU A 298 -5.93 -26.83 25.51
C GLU A 298 -4.43 -26.46 25.58
N SER A 299 -3.98 -25.51 24.77
CA SER A 299 -2.57 -25.09 24.68
C SER A 299 -2.29 -23.70 25.24
N HIS A 300 -3.30 -22.95 25.68
CA HIS A 300 -3.17 -21.57 26.16
C HIS A 300 -3.84 -21.35 27.53
N VAL A 301 -3.35 -20.39 28.30
CA VAL A 301 -3.92 -19.96 29.60
C VAL A 301 -4.10 -18.44 29.66
N PRO A 302 -5.17 -17.91 30.29
CA PRO A 302 -5.39 -16.48 30.44
C PRO A 302 -4.50 -15.86 31.54
N LEU A 303 -3.50 -15.08 31.11
CA LEU A 303 -2.71 -14.18 31.96
C LEU A 303 -3.34 -12.78 31.99
N SER A 304 -3.24 -12.06 33.11
CA SER A 304 -3.50 -10.62 33.12
C SER A 304 -2.32 -9.79 32.60
N VAL A 305 -2.66 -8.81 31.76
CA VAL A 305 -1.74 -7.82 31.20
C VAL A 305 -2.29 -6.42 31.45
N ALA A 306 -1.48 -5.58 32.10
CA ALA A 306 -1.86 -4.25 32.55
C ALA A 306 -0.82 -3.23 32.07
N CYS A 307 -1.18 -2.25 31.22
CA CYS A 307 -0.23 -1.21 30.78
C CYS A 307 -0.74 0.23 30.93
N ARG A 308 0.13 1.08 31.48
CA ARG A 308 0.00 2.50 31.85
C ARG A 308 0.75 3.36 30.83
N TYR A 309 0.19 4.49 30.38
CA TYR A 309 0.83 5.33 29.36
C TYR A 309 0.53 6.82 29.56
N GLY A 310 1.50 7.68 29.26
CA GLY A 310 1.37 9.15 29.29
C GLY A 310 1.20 9.75 30.68
N GLN A 311 1.81 9.14 31.70
CA GLN A 311 1.54 9.49 33.10
C GLN A 311 2.18 10.80 33.53
N ASN A 312 3.39 11.11 33.04
CA ASN A 312 4.27 12.17 33.55
C ASN A 312 4.38 12.15 35.09
N GLN A 313 4.33 10.95 35.70
CA GLN A 313 4.37 10.78 37.16
C GLN A 313 5.81 11.01 37.63
N PRO A 314 6.08 12.03 38.48
CA PRO A 314 7.39 12.19 39.08
C PRO A 314 7.67 10.98 39.97
N ILE A 315 8.75 10.24 39.68
CA ILE A 315 9.13 9.04 40.43
C ILE A 315 10.32 9.26 41.35
N THR A 316 11.13 10.30 41.14
CA THR A 316 12.22 10.62 42.07
C THR A 316 12.29 12.11 42.35
N SER A 317 12.65 12.43 43.59
CA SER A 317 12.89 13.77 44.12
C SER A 317 14.27 13.83 44.76
N LEU A 318 14.79 15.04 44.97
CA LEU A 318 15.92 15.26 45.86
C LEU A 318 15.52 15.17 47.35
N ASP A 319 14.24 15.42 47.68
CA ASP A 319 13.68 15.20 49.03
C ASP A 319 13.62 13.68 49.38
N PRO A 320 14.29 13.23 50.46
CA PRO A 320 14.23 11.85 50.93
C PRO A 320 12.85 11.42 51.43
N ASN A 321 12.01 12.35 51.91
CA ASN A 321 10.68 12.02 52.42
C ASN A 321 9.77 11.58 51.27
N ALA A 322 9.74 12.35 50.17
CA ALA A 322 9.04 11.97 48.95
C ALA A 322 9.59 10.67 48.33
N ARG A 323 10.91 10.40 48.37
CA ARG A 323 11.45 9.08 47.98
C ARG A 323 10.88 7.95 48.85
N SER A 324 10.81 8.15 50.17
CA SER A 324 10.27 7.16 51.13
C SER A 324 8.75 6.96 51.01
N VAL A 325 8.03 7.97 50.50
CA VAL A 325 6.61 7.86 50.14
C VAL A 325 6.45 7.06 48.85
N GLU A 326 7.25 7.31 47.82
CA GLU A 326 7.16 6.57 46.55
C GLU A 326 7.64 5.11 46.69
N GLU A 327 8.68 4.83 47.47
CA GLU A 327 9.08 3.45 47.85
C GLU A 327 7.90 2.69 48.48
N ARG A 328 7.11 3.37 49.33
CA ARG A 328 5.89 2.82 49.93
C ARG A 328 4.76 2.67 48.90
N ASN A 329 4.58 3.63 47.99
CA ASN A 329 3.57 3.56 46.93
C ASN A 329 3.82 2.32 46.05
N TRP A 330 5.06 2.12 45.60
CA TRP A 330 5.45 0.91 44.86
C TRP A 330 5.23 -0.36 45.69
N GLN A 331 5.59 -0.36 46.97
CA GLN A 331 5.37 -1.51 47.85
C GLN A 331 3.88 -1.90 48.02
N VAL A 332 2.94 -0.96 47.84
CA VAL A 332 1.50 -1.22 47.92
C VAL A 332 0.80 -1.40 46.57
N GLU A 333 1.41 -0.96 45.45
CA GLU A 333 0.73 -0.93 44.14
C GLU A 333 0.37 -2.32 43.60
N ARG A 334 1.24 -3.33 43.79
CA ARG A 334 1.06 -4.73 43.31
C ARG A 334 1.80 -5.76 44.16
N GLU A 335 1.42 -7.03 44.01
CA GLU A 335 2.17 -8.19 44.49
C GLU A 335 3.22 -8.64 43.45
N TYR A 336 4.41 -8.04 43.51
CA TYR A 336 5.47 -8.22 42.50
C TYR A 336 6.13 -9.62 42.47
N SER A 337 5.79 -10.52 43.40
CA SER A 337 6.24 -11.92 43.38
C SER A 337 5.65 -12.73 42.23
N ASN A 338 4.45 -12.39 41.78
CA ASN A 338 3.65 -13.14 40.80
C ASN A 338 3.71 -12.50 39.39
N ILE A 339 4.53 -11.45 39.23
CA ILE A 339 4.74 -10.71 37.99
C ILE A 339 6.01 -11.22 37.33
N ARG A 340 5.94 -11.60 36.04
CA ARG A 340 7.11 -12.05 35.28
C ARG A 340 7.85 -10.90 34.64
N TYR A 341 7.14 -10.11 33.84
CA TYR A 341 7.72 -8.96 33.12
C TYR A 341 7.12 -7.64 33.60
N LEU A 342 8.03 -6.72 33.89
CA LEU A 342 7.74 -5.31 34.16
C LEU A 342 8.50 -4.49 33.11
N SER A 343 7.82 -4.03 32.06
CA SER A 343 8.39 -3.03 31.15
C SER A 343 8.05 -1.62 31.65
N MET A 344 8.95 -0.66 31.54
CA MET A 344 8.65 0.74 31.88
C MET A 344 9.50 1.72 31.06
N ALA A 345 8.97 2.92 30.82
CA ALA A 345 9.75 4.03 30.29
C ALA A 345 10.06 5.03 31.41
N ILE A 346 11.35 5.17 31.73
CA ILE A 346 11.85 6.20 32.63
C ILE A 346 12.32 7.36 31.76
N ALA A 347 11.83 8.56 32.06
CA ALA A 347 12.10 9.77 31.30
C ALA A 347 12.72 10.85 32.18
N THR A 348 13.85 11.40 31.76
CA THR A 348 14.55 12.50 32.47
C THR A 348 14.35 13.81 31.71
N ASP A 349 13.90 14.87 32.38
CA ASP A 349 13.85 16.22 31.81
C ASP A 349 15.21 16.90 31.96
N LEU A 350 15.94 17.00 30.86
CA LEU A 350 17.16 17.81 30.78
C LEU A 350 16.81 19.26 30.50
N THR A 351 17.15 20.14 31.44
CA THR A 351 17.00 21.60 31.30
C THR A 351 18.35 22.31 31.34
N CYS A 352 18.39 23.52 30.79
CA CYS A 352 19.57 24.37 30.75
C CYS A 352 19.17 25.83 31.06
N LYS A 353 20.00 26.58 31.80
CA LYS A 353 19.74 27.98 32.19
C LYS A 353 21.03 28.81 32.13
N PRO A 354 20.99 30.08 31.68
CA PRO A 354 22.15 30.96 31.74
C PRO A 354 22.34 31.55 33.16
N VAL A 355 23.52 31.31 33.71
CA VAL A 355 23.99 31.77 35.03
C VAL A 355 24.49 33.21 34.94
N ARG A 356 24.22 34.02 35.97
CA ARG A 356 24.75 35.39 36.10
C ARG A 356 26.14 35.41 36.74
N SER A 357 26.34 34.58 37.76
CA SER A 357 27.59 34.42 38.50
C SER A 357 27.57 33.08 39.24
N TRP A 358 28.71 32.39 39.29
CA TRP A 358 28.88 31.21 40.14
C TRP A 358 29.25 31.65 41.56
N GLN A 359 28.77 30.91 42.56
CA GLN A 359 29.15 31.03 43.97
C GLN A 359 29.72 29.70 44.43
N GLU A 360 30.91 29.73 45.03
CA GLU A 360 31.59 28.57 45.61
C GLU A 360 30.78 28.02 46.79
N VAL A 361 30.68 26.70 46.88
CA VAL A 361 30.04 25.99 47.99
C VAL A 361 31.08 25.80 49.10
N PRO A 362 30.77 26.13 50.38
CA PRO A 362 31.71 25.91 51.48
C PRO A 362 32.10 24.44 51.60
N ASN A 363 33.39 24.17 51.88
CA ASN A 363 33.89 22.81 52.11
C ASN A 363 33.11 22.10 53.23
N GLU A 364 32.68 22.83 54.25
CA GLU A 364 31.86 22.30 55.34
C GLU A 364 30.48 21.82 54.86
N GLU A 365 29.84 22.52 53.92
CA GLU A 365 28.51 22.15 53.38
C GLU A 365 28.60 20.89 52.51
N ILE A 366 29.70 20.74 51.75
CA ILE A 366 29.98 19.52 50.97
C ILE A 366 30.23 18.32 51.90
N LEU A 367 31.04 18.49 52.95
CA LEU A 367 31.41 17.40 53.87
C LEU A 367 30.30 17.04 54.88
N GLU A 368 29.41 17.97 55.23
CA GLU A 368 28.17 17.65 55.98
C GLU A 368 27.17 16.84 55.14
N ALA A 369 27.18 17.00 53.81
CA ALA A 369 26.34 16.24 52.89
C ALA A 369 26.95 14.90 52.46
N HIS A 370 28.28 14.82 52.32
CA HIS A 370 29.00 13.66 51.77
C HIS A 370 30.16 13.24 52.69
N ASN A 371 30.01 12.10 53.38
CA ASN A 371 31.00 11.56 54.33
C ASN A 371 32.40 11.34 53.73
N ILE A 372 32.45 10.92 52.46
CA ILE A 372 33.67 10.68 51.68
C ILE A 372 33.38 11.17 50.26
N ILE A 373 34.36 11.85 49.67
CA ILE A 373 34.33 12.34 48.28
C ILE A 373 35.53 11.79 47.51
N TYR A 374 35.43 11.77 46.18
CA TYR A 374 36.39 11.15 45.29
C TYR A 374 36.85 12.07 44.16
N ASP A 375 38.05 11.82 43.62
CA ASP A 375 38.67 12.56 42.50
C ASP A 375 38.23 12.07 41.09
N SER A 376 37.55 10.93 41.01
CA SER A 376 37.12 10.27 39.78
C SER A 376 35.76 9.57 39.97
N PRO A 377 34.90 9.51 38.94
CA PRO A 377 33.63 8.79 39.00
C PRO A 377 33.80 7.27 38.86
N ASP A 378 34.94 6.78 38.37
CA ASP A 378 35.16 5.35 38.16
C ASP A 378 35.73 4.68 39.43
N PRO A 379 35.03 3.69 40.04
CA PRO A 379 35.44 3.09 41.30
C PRO A 379 36.75 2.29 41.22
N ILE A 380 37.23 1.95 40.02
CA ILE A 380 38.49 1.21 39.82
C ILE A 380 39.70 2.15 40.02
N PHE A 381 39.54 3.44 39.68
CA PHE A 381 40.66 4.38 39.59
C PHE A 381 40.61 5.51 40.63
N ARG A 382 39.45 5.77 41.24
CA ARG A 382 39.24 6.89 42.16
C ARG A 382 39.98 6.74 43.50
N GLN A 383 40.40 7.87 44.04
CA GLN A 383 40.95 8.00 45.39
C GLN A 383 40.14 9.03 46.21
N PRO A 384 40.09 8.90 47.55
CA PRO A 384 39.44 9.90 48.39
C PRO A 384 40.10 11.27 48.24
N ALA A 385 39.31 12.29 47.89
CA ALA A 385 39.79 13.66 47.71
C ALA A 385 39.73 14.43 49.05
N ASN A 386 40.70 15.34 49.27
CA ASN A 386 40.68 16.28 50.38
C ASN A 386 40.47 17.70 49.86
N LEU A 387 39.36 18.36 50.21
CA LEU A 387 39.03 19.71 49.75
C LEU A 387 40.02 20.79 50.21
N ASP A 388 40.76 20.56 51.30
CA ASP A 388 41.80 21.49 51.75
C ASP A 388 43.05 21.47 50.84
N ASP A 389 43.31 20.34 50.16
CA ASP A 389 44.42 20.16 49.21
C ASP A 389 43.96 20.26 47.73
N PHE A 390 42.65 20.15 47.47
CA PHE A 390 42.05 20.06 46.14
C PHE A 390 41.16 21.30 45.89
N PRO A 391 41.71 22.39 45.32
CA PRO A 391 40.98 23.65 45.17
C PRO A 391 39.80 23.50 44.21
N ALA A 392 38.69 24.19 44.47
CA ALA A 392 37.45 24.07 43.70
C ALA A 392 37.59 24.37 42.19
N GLN A 393 38.63 25.09 41.75
CA GLN A 393 38.97 25.30 40.34
C GLN A 393 40.44 25.03 40.04
N ASP A 394 40.71 24.53 38.83
CA ASP A 394 42.07 24.47 38.28
C ASP A 394 42.63 25.90 38.08
N PRO A 395 43.76 26.26 38.72
CA PRO A 395 44.38 27.58 38.53
C PRO A 395 44.77 27.91 37.09
N ARG A 396 44.87 26.92 36.19
CA ARG A 396 45.25 27.12 34.77
C ARG A 396 44.05 27.28 33.84
N THR A 397 43.08 26.37 33.89
CA THR A 397 41.91 26.40 32.99
C THR A 397 40.72 27.20 33.54
N GLN A 398 40.71 27.52 34.84
CA GLN A 398 39.57 28.17 35.53
C GLN A 398 38.26 27.39 35.37
N LYS A 399 38.36 26.07 35.15
CA LYS A 399 37.25 25.13 35.24
C LYS A 399 37.14 24.61 36.66
N GLU A 400 35.92 24.23 37.04
CA GLU A 400 35.62 23.44 38.23
C GLU A 400 36.49 22.17 38.25
N ASN A 401 37.12 21.89 39.39
CA ASN A 401 37.77 20.62 39.65
C ASN A 401 36.70 19.67 40.17
N ASN A 402 36.18 18.83 39.28
CA ASN A 402 35.13 17.88 39.58
C ASN A 402 35.49 16.97 40.76
N ILE A 403 34.57 16.82 41.70
CA ILE A 403 34.57 15.82 42.78
C ILE A 403 33.33 14.93 42.67
N TYR A 404 33.38 13.73 43.25
CA TYR A 404 32.33 12.71 43.07
C TYR A 404 31.92 12.02 44.37
N ASP A 405 30.68 11.55 44.43
CA ASP A 405 30.13 10.76 45.56
C ASP A 405 30.54 9.27 45.52
N GLU A 406 30.09 8.48 46.49
CA GLU A 406 30.41 7.06 46.57
C GLU A 406 29.82 6.27 45.38
N GLU A 407 28.75 6.74 44.77
CA GLU A 407 28.11 6.18 43.57
C GLU A 407 28.69 6.71 42.24
N GLY A 408 29.58 7.72 42.26
CA GLY A 408 30.25 8.30 41.09
C GLY A 408 29.55 9.50 40.43
N HIS A 409 28.48 10.04 41.03
CA HIS A 409 27.85 11.28 40.55
C HIS A 409 28.70 12.49 40.91
N HIS A 410 28.61 13.55 40.10
CA HIS A 410 29.35 14.78 40.33
C HIS A 410 28.72 15.61 41.46
N ILE A 411 29.51 15.96 42.47
CA ILE A 411 29.13 16.91 43.52
C ILE A 411 29.58 18.31 43.05
N PRO A 412 28.67 19.29 42.89
CA PRO A 412 29.03 20.62 42.40
C PRO A 412 29.74 21.44 43.48
N CYS A 413 30.94 21.92 43.18
CA CYS A 413 31.68 22.89 43.98
C CYS A 413 31.13 24.33 43.79
N PHE A 414 30.29 24.56 42.77
CA PHE A 414 29.68 25.87 42.51
C PHE A 414 28.16 25.85 42.32
N HIS A 415 27.46 26.68 43.08
CA HIS A 415 26.06 27.01 42.86
C HIS A 415 25.91 28.16 41.84
N GLY A 416 25.12 27.94 40.79
CA GLY A 416 24.87 28.93 39.73
C GLY A 416 23.79 29.94 40.09
N ILE A 417 24.17 31.18 40.42
CA ILE A 417 23.20 32.26 40.68
C ILE A 417 22.54 32.68 39.36
N CYS A 418 21.30 32.22 39.16
CA CYS A 418 20.39 32.72 38.12
C CYS A 418 19.71 34.02 38.59
N SER A 419 19.15 34.80 37.66
CA SER A 419 18.24 35.90 38.02
C SER A 419 16.79 35.40 38.11
N ASN A 420 15.96 35.97 38.99
CA ASN A 420 14.59 35.48 39.21
C ASN A 420 13.70 35.47 37.96
N ASN A 421 14.03 36.26 36.94
CA ASN A 421 13.32 36.32 35.65
C ASN A 421 14.09 35.63 34.50
N THR A 422 15.15 34.88 34.79
CA THR A 422 15.90 34.10 33.78
C THR A 422 15.02 32.95 33.29
N LYS A 423 14.56 33.03 32.04
CA LYS A 423 13.98 31.85 31.34
C LYS A 423 15.05 30.76 31.16
N PRO A 424 14.64 29.48 31.08
CA PRO A 424 15.50 28.42 30.53
C PRO A 424 15.98 28.73 29.11
N CYS A 425 16.97 27.97 28.66
CA CYS A 425 17.29 27.79 27.26
C CYS A 425 16.42 26.67 26.67
N GLY A 426 16.11 26.74 25.38
CA GLY A 426 15.58 25.60 24.65
C GLY A 426 16.71 24.61 24.34
N VAL A 427 16.51 23.32 24.62
CA VAL A 427 17.51 22.28 24.33
C VAL A 427 16.97 21.36 23.22
N LEU A 428 17.74 21.18 22.15
CA LEU A 428 17.45 20.25 21.05
C LEU A 428 18.61 19.27 20.87
N ILE A 429 18.36 18.15 20.19
CA ILE A 429 19.44 17.28 19.70
C ILE A 429 19.96 17.80 18.36
N ASN A 430 21.28 17.79 18.19
CA ASN A 430 21.90 17.95 16.88
C ASN A 430 21.85 16.62 16.11
N LEU A 431 20.89 16.50 15.20
CA LEU A 431 20.70 15.30 14.38
C LEU A 431 21.82 15.11 13.33
N GLU A 432 22.72 16.08 13.13
CA GLU A 432 23.91 15.92 12.29
C GLU A 432 25.00 15.08 12.97
N THR A 433 25.10 15.13 14.30
CA THR A 433 26.13 14.40 15.08
C THR A 433 25.54 13.27 15.93
N ILE A 434 24.21 13.15 16.07
CA ILE A 434 23.58 12.13 16.94
C ILE A 434 23.95 10.68 16.59
N THR A 435 24.33 10.41 15.34
CA THR A 435 24.80 9.07 14.93
C THR A 435 26.14 8.69 15.57
N GLU A 436 26.96 9.66 15.97
CA GLU A 436 28.26 9.43 16.63
C GLU A 436 28.04 8.85 18.03
N LEU A 437 27.10 9.42 18.80
CA LEU A 437 26.69 8.94 20.13
C LEU A 437 26.31 7.45 20.16
N PHE A 438 25.84 6.91 19.03
CA PHE A 438 25.40 5.52 18.88
C PHE A 438 26.38 4.63 18.10
N SER A 439 27.45 5.17 17.52
CA SER A 439 28.41 4.41 16.71
C SER A 439 29.70 4.06 17.45
N THR A 440 30.08 4.82 18.49
CA THR A 440 31.39 4.70 19.16
C THR A 440 31.28 4.62 20.69
N PHE A 441 30.75 3.50 21.21
CA PHE A 441 30.89 3.13 22.63
C PHE A 441 31.43 1.70 22.84
N ILE A 442 32.41 1.33 22.01
CA ILE A 442 33.51 0.47 22.45
C ILE A 442 34.65 1.45 22.78
N PRO A 443 35.12 1.56 24.04
CA PRO A 443 36.29 2.37 24.34
C PRO A 443 37.55 1.74 23.73
N ASP A 444 38.35 2.52 23.02
CA ASP A 444 39.72 2.15 22.62
C ASP A 444 40.65 2.18 23.85
N ASP A 445 40.43 1.25 24.78
CA ASP A 445 41.37 0.92 25.85
C ASP A 445 42.07 -0.38 25.50
N ASP A 446 43.35 -0.30 25.10
CA ASP A 446 44.21 -1.42 24.70
C ASP A 446 44.31 -2.55 25.76
N ASN A 447 43.82 -2.32 26.98
CA ASN A 447 43.81 -3.31 28.06
C ASN A 447 42.50 -4.14 28.13
N MET A 448 41.42 -3.74 27.46
CA MET A 448 40.15 -4.50 27.44
C MET A 448 40.16 -5.59 26.37
N VAL A 449 40.87 -6.70 26.64
CA VAL A 449 40.72 -7.96 25.88
C VAL A 449 39.36 -8.58 26.22
N LEU A 450 38.32 -8.17 25.49
CA LEU A 450 37.06 -8.89 25.41
C LEU A 450 37.20 -10.04 24.41
N ASP A 451 36.59 -11.18 24.74
CA ASP A 451 36.68 -12.40 23.94
C ASP A 451 35.95 -12.23 22.58
N PRO A 452 36.64 -12.40 21.43
CA PRO A 452 36.01 -12.26 20.10
C PRO A 452 34.86 -13.22 19.82
N ASP A 453 34.73 -14.31 20.57
CA ASP A 453 33.71 -15.34 20.34
C ASP A 453 32.31 -14.95 20.88
N ILE A 454 32.15 -13.76 21.50
CA ILE A 454 30.83 -13.16 21.76
C ILE A 454 30.29 -12.54 20.45
N ILE A 455 29.75 -13.42 19.60
CA ILE A 455 29.21 -13.08 18.28
C ILE A 455 28.08 -12.04 18.40
N PHE A 456 28.26 -10.89 17.75
CA PHE A 456 27.17 -9.95 17.47
C PHE A 456 26.30 -10.51 16.36
N ASP A 457 25.05 -10.86 16.68
CA ASP A 457 24.04 -11.19 15.68
C ASP A 457 23.54 -9.88 15.01
N ASP A 458 23.55 -9.85 13.68
CA ASP A 458 23.63 -8.58 12.93
C ASP A 458 22.27 -7.87 12.75
N ASP A 459 21.18 -8.56 13.10
CA ASP A 459 19.78 -8.17 12.79
C ASP A 459 19.10 -7.24 13.81
N ILE A 460 19.72 -6.93 14.96
CA ILE A 460 19.13 -6.07 16.02
C ILE A 460 19.91 -4.74 16.21
N ARG A 461 20.16 -4.04 15.10
CA ARG A 461 20.77 -2.69 15.12
C ARG A 461 19.78 -1.58 15.46
N THR A 462 19.29 -1.57 16.70
CA THR A 462 18.65 -0.36 17.29
C THR A 462 19.75 0.52 17.90
N PRO A 463 19.86 1.82 17.57
CA PRO A 463 20.80 2.71 18.23
C PRO A 463 20.41 2.91 19.71
N MET A 464 21.34 2.61 20.63
CA MET A 464 21.09 2.61 22.08
C MET A 464 22.26 3.27 22.82
N VAL A 465 21.96 4.15 23.79
CA VAL A 465 22.99 4.68 24.70
C VAL A 465 23.36 3.55 25.67
N ASN A 466 24.63 3.15 25.73
CA ASN A 466 25.05 1.96 26.47
C ASN A 466 25.17 2.19 27.99
N ILE A 467 24.04 2.56 28.61
CA ILE A 467 23.88 2.83 30.04
C ILE A 467 24.21 1.60 30.92
N ARG A 468 24.18 0.39 30.34
CA ARG A 468 24.58 -0.86 31.00
C ARG A 468 25.98 -0.75 31.63
N ASN A 469 26.94 -0.16 30.90
CA ASN A 469 28.31 0.00 31.37
C ASN A 469 28.45 1.06 32.48
N ALA A 470 27.50 1.98 32.64
CA ALA A 470 27.49 2.94 33.74
C ALA A 470 26.86 2.31 35.00
N VAL A 471 25.69 1.67 34.86
CA VAL A 471 24.95 1.06 35.98
C VAL A 471 25.72 -0.11 36.61
N SER A 472 26.43 -0.91 35.79
CA SER A 472 27.34 -1.95 36.29
C SER A 472 28.63 -1.40 36.91
N ARG A 473 28.92 -0.10 36.81
CA ARG A 473 30.06 0.57 37.46
C ARG A 473 29.67 1.43 38.67
N SER A 474 28.45 1.94 38.75
CA SER A 474 28.00 2.82 39.84
C SER A 474 27.52 2.09 41.12
N SER A 475 27.77 0.77 41.24
CA SER A 475 27.49 0.00 42.46
C SER A 475 28.78 -0.17 43.28
N PRO A 476 28.96 0.49 44.45
CA PRO A 476 30.24 0.49 45.17
C PRO A 476 30.56 -0.85 45.85
N ASN A 477 29.53 -1.67 46.08
CA ASN A 477 29.59 -2.86 46.90
C ASN A 477 30.00 -4.13 46.12
N GLN A 478 31.28 -4.25 45.73
CA GLN A 478 31.83 -5.52 45.22
C GLN A 478 31.86 -6.66 46.26
N ASN A 479 31.48 -6.40 47.53
CA ASN A 479 31.21 -7.41 48.57
C ASN A 479 29.72 -7.54 48.96
N GLN A 480 28.83 -6.78 48.32
CA GLN A 480 27.37 -6.96 48.38
C GLN A 480 26.77 -6.69 47.00
N ASP A 481 27.19 -7.50 46.03
CA ASP A 481 26.37 -7.76 44.84
C ASP A 481 24.97 -8.20 45.32
N PRO A 482 23.85 -7.62 44.84
CA PRO A 482 22.52 -8.16 45.10
C PRO A 482 22.42 -9.67 44.82
N PHE A 483 23.29 -10.19 43.94
CA PHE A 483 23.33 -11.58 43.50
C PHE A 483 24.25 -12.50 44.31
N ASP A 484 25.15 -12.03 45.19
CA ASP A 484 25.99 -12.92 46.03
C ASP A 484 26.20 -12.46 47.49
N GLY A 485 26.44 -13.42 48.39
CA GLY A 485 26.63 -13.24 49.82
C GLY A 485 27.02 -14.57 50.47
N GLN A 486 28.12 -14.55 51.22
CA GLN A 486 28.96 -15.71 51.59
C GLN A 486 28.22 -17.02 51.92
N PRO A 487 28.75 -18.19 51.49
CA PRO A 487 28.22 -19.48 51.89
C PRO A 487 28.35 -19.65 53.41
N ALA A 488 27.23 -19.91 54.08
CA ALA A 488 27.26 -20.45 55.44
C ALA A 488 27.62 -21.94 55.34
N ASP A 489 28.64 -22.39 56.07
CA ASP A 489 29.03 -23.80 56.13
C ASP A 489 27.85 -24.69 56.56
N GLY A 490 27.34 -25.49 55.63
CA GLY A 490 26.14 -26.30 55.84
C GLY A 490 25.84 -27.25 54.68
N ASP A 491 26.47 -28.42 54.72
CA ASP A 491 26.11 -29.66 54.02
C ASP A 491 25.77 -29.52 52.52
N ALA A 492 26.79 -29.25 51.70
CA ALA A 492 26.71 -29.35 50.25
C ALA A 492 26.82 -30.81 49.77
N ASP A 493 25.67 -31.40 49.42
CA ASP A 493 25.56 -32.62 48.60
C ASP A 493 24.33 -32.46 47.65
N GLU A 494 24.39 -33.10 46.48
CA GLU A 494 23.28 -33.22 45.50
C GLU A 494 22.82 -31.98 44.68
N PHE A 495 23.71 -31.01 44.33
CA PHE A 495 23.39 -30.00 43.28
C PHE A 495 24.46 -29.74 42.20
N ASP A 496 25.56 -30.49 42.21
CA ASP A 496 26.80 -30.18 41.49
C ASP A 496 26.80 -30.59 39.99
N ARG A 497 25.67 -30.40 39.27
CA ARG A 497 25.47 -30.82 37.87
C ARG A 497 24.57 -29.91 37.01
N LEU A 498 24.66 -28.59 37.16
CA LEU A 498 24.25 -27.69 36.08
C LEU A 498 25.46 -27.37 35.18
N PRO A 499 25.29 -27.29 33.84
CA PRO A 499 26.32 -26.73 32.97
C PRO A 499 26.62 -25.27 33.33
N SER A 500 27.76 -24.74 32.87
CA SER A 500 28.14 -23.34 32.99
C SER A 500 27.23 -22.43 32.15
N GLY A 501 25.98 -22.26 32.58
CA GLY A 501 25.03 -21.31 32.01
C GLY A 501 25.24 -19.91 32.56
N SER A 502 25.10 -18.91 31.70
CA SER A 502 25.01 -17.51 32.12
C SER A 502 23.80 -17.31 33.04
N LEU A 503 23.97 -16.52 34.11
CA LEU A 503 22.85 -16.11 34.95
C LEU A 503 21.81 -15.35 34.08
N PRO A 504 20.51 -15.65 34.22
CA PRO A 504 19.49 -15.06 33.36
C PRO A 504 19.45 -13.54 33.54
N THR A 505 19.38 -12.82 32.42
CA THR A 505 19.46 -11.36 32.39
C THR A 505 18.23 -10.73 33.05
N VAL A 506 18.41 -10.17 34.25
CA VAL A 506 17.32 -9.50 34.98
C VAL A 506 16.82 -8.23 34.28
N LEU A 507 17.69 -7.53 33.52
CA LEU A 507 17.40 -6.25 32.88
C LEU A 507 17.77 -6.22 31.39
N PHE A 508 16.77 -5.98 30.56
CA PHE A 508 16.87 -5.67 29.15
C PHE A 508 16.51 -4.20 28.88
N THR A 509 16.97 -3.65 27.77
CA THR A 509 16.63 -2.31 27.28
C THR A 509 16.03 -2.42 25.88
N SER A 510 14.92 -1.72 25.62
CA SER A 510 14.13 -1.87 24.38
C SER A 510 14.29 -0.71 23.39
N GLY A 511 14.78 0.44 23.84
CA GLY A 511 14.99 1.63 23.00
C GLY A 511 15.08 2.92 23.80
N SER A 512 15.55 3.97 23.13
CA SER A 512 15.65 5.35 23.64
C SER A 512 14.86 6.30 22.74
N GLN A 513 14.22 7.31 23.31
CA GLN A 513 13.49 8.37 22.62
C GLN A 513 13.87 9.74 23.18
N PHE A 514 13.87 10.76 22.33
CA PHE A 514 14.26 12.12 22.69
C PHE A 514 13.28 13.12 22.07
N TYR A 515 12.67 13.97 22.89
CA TYR A 515 11.66 14.93 22.45
C TYR A 515 11.50 16.08 23.44
N ASN A 516 10.94 17.21 23.01
CA ASN A 516 10.70 18.35 23.92
C ASN A 516 9.50 18.06 24.84
N GLU A 517 9.60 18.31 26.16
CA GLU A 517 8.53 18.03 27.15
C GLU A 517 7.18 18.70 26.79
N ILE A 518 7.24 19.86 26.15
CA ILE A 518 6.08 20.60 25.60
C ILE A 518 5.16 19.69 24.76
N SER A 519 5.73 18.69 24.07
CA SER A 519 5.05 17.77 23.15
C SER A 519 4.12 16.78 23.84
N HIS A 520 4.19 16.65 25.18
CA HIS A 520 3.18 15.96 25.98
C HIS A 520 2.05 16.91 26.38
N ARG A 521 2.37 18.06 27.00
CA ARG A 521 1.38 18.96 27.65
C ARG A 521 0.33 19.56 26.72
N ILE A 522 0.66 19.74 25.45
CA ILE A 522 -0.21 20.34 24.43
C ILE A 522 -1.30 19.40 23.88
N ARG A 523 -1.21 18.09 24.14
CA ARG A 523 -2.08 17.08 23.54
C ARG A 523 -3.47 17.08 24.21
N PRO A 524 -4.59 17.09 23.46
CA PRO A 524 -5.93 16.90 24.04
C PRO A 524 -6.13 15.55 24.76
N SER A 525 -5.33 14.53 24.42
CA SER A 525 -5.20 13.25 25.13
C SER A 525 -3.89 12.59 24.69
N ALA A 526 -3.44 11.52 25.35
CA ALA A 526 -2.20 10.80 24.97
C ALA A 526 -2.12 10.46 23.46
N ASP A 527 -3.28 10.23 22.85
CA ASP A 527 -3.49 9.68 21.51
C ASP A 527 -3.70 10.75 20.42
N LEU A 528 -3.89 12.02 20.80
CA LEU A 528 -4.35 13.09 19.91
C LEU A 528 -3.43 14.30 19.97
N HIS A 529 -3.08 14.85 18.81
CA HIS A 529 -2.32 16.09 18.68
C HIS A 529 -2.91 16.91 17.53
N ASP A 530 -3.34 18.16 17.80
CA ASP A 530 -4.24 18.93 16.92
C ASP A 530 -3.80 18.94 15.44
N VAL A 531 -2.52 19.19 15.22
CA VAL A 531 -1.83 19.28 13.93
C VAL A 531 -1.48 17.94 13.27
N GLN A 532 -1.46 16.82 14.00
CA GLN A 532 -1.28 15.48 13.40
C GLN A 532 -2.57 14.97 12.74
N GLN A 533 -3.72 15.52 13.10
CA GLN A 533 -5.04 15.05 12.63
C GLN A 533 -5.37 15.49 11.19
N GLY A 534 -4.60 16.43 10.60
CA GLY A 534 -4.83 16.93 9.24
C GLY A 534 -6.19 17.62 9.07
N ARG A 535 -6.67 18.33 10.11
CA ARG A 535 -8.04 18.87 10.18
C ARG A 535 -8.36 19.81 9.02
N ILE A 536 -7.38 20.56 8.48
CA ILE A 536 -7.61 21.44 7.33
C ILE A 536 -7.82 20.60 6.06
N THR A 537 -6.99 19.59 5.82
CA THR A 537 -7.20 18.60 4.75
C THR A 537 -8.53 17.88 4.90
N LEU A 538 -8.96 17.53 6.12
CA LEU A 538 -10.26 16.89 6.40
C LEU A 538 -11.44 17.83 6.11
N ALA A 539 -11.37 19.08 6.53
CA ALA A 539 -12.37 20.10 6.23
C ALA A 539 -12.53 20.29 4.71
N LEU A 540 -11.41 20.42 3.98
CA LEU A 540 -11.41 20.65 2.53
C LEU A 540 -11.81 19.40 1.71
N SER A 541 -11.33 18.20 2.07
CA SER A 541 -11.72 16.94 1.42
C SER A 541 -13.17 16.55 1.70
N GLY A 542 -13.73 16.93 2.85
CA GLY A 542 -15.14 16.70 3.20
C GLY A 542 -16.15 17.30 2.21
N ALA A 543 -15.75 18.24 1.35
CA ALA A 543 -16.53 18.71 0.20
C ALA A 543 -16.83 17.61 -0.85
N TYR A 544 -16.13 16.47 -0.78
CA TYR A 544 -16.35 15.26 -1.59
C TYR A 544 -17.20 14.20 -0.85
N SER A 545 -17.50 14.41 0.44
CA SER A 545 -18.35 13.51 1.23
C SER A 545 -19.81 13.54 0.77
N HIS A 546 -20.56 12.51 1.16
CA HIS A 546 -21.98 12.33 0.84
C HIS A 546 -22.66 11.59 2.00
N GLY A 547 -23.95 11.83 2.25
CA GLY A 547 -24.68 11.15 3.32
C GLY A 547 -24.12 11.47 4.72
N HIS A 548 -23.91 10.44 5.55
CA HIS A 548 -23.40 10.59 6.93
C HIS A 548 -22.09 11.40 7.01
N GLY A 549 -21.18 11.24 6.04
CA GLY A 549 -19.92 12.01 6.01
C GLY A 549 -20.12 13.53 5.89
N GLN A 550 -21.28 13.99 5.41
CA GLN A 550 -21.62 15.41 5.38
C GLN A 550 -21.80 16.00 6.79
N THR A 551 -22.22 15.19 7.76
CA THR A 551 -22.34 15.58 9.17
C THR A 551 -20.94 15.74 9.78
N THR A 552 -20.06 14.74 9.60
CA THR A 552 -18.65 14.81 10.01
C THR A 552 -17.95 16.03 9.40
N HIS A 553 -18.14 16.26 8.10
CA HIS A 553 -17.59 17.42 7.39
C HIS A 553 -18.05 18.77 7.99
N ARG A 554 -19.33 18.90 8.39
CA ARG A 554 -19.84 20.11 9.08
C ARG A 554 -19.18 20.33 10.45
N ILE A 555 -18.89 19.25 11.18
CA ILE A 555 -18.20 19.30 12.48
C ILE A 555 -16.76 19.80 12.26
N VAL A 556 -16.00 19.16 11.38
CA VAL A 556 -14.60 19.54 11.12
C VAL A 556 -14.48 20.96 10.53
N MET A 557 -15.40 21.36 9.63
CA MET A 557 -15.47 22.76 9.17
C MET A 557 -15.75 23.75 10.32
N ARG A 558 -16.57 23.38 11.31
CA ARG A 558 -16.84 24.24 12.48
C ARG A 558 -15.61 24.37 13.38
N GLU A 559 -14.85 23.30 13.58
CA GLU A 559 -13.60 23.32 14.36
C GLU A 559 -12.57 24.28 13.72
N CYS A 560 -12.23 24.06 12.44
CA CYS A 560 -11.24 24.89 11.73
C CYS A 560 -11.66 26.36 11.57
N ARG A 561 -12.96 26.68 11.61
CA ARG A 561 -13.48 28.06 11.67
C ARG A 561 -13.25 28.73 13.03
N LEU A 562 -13.19 27.98 14.13
CA LEU A 562 -13.00 28.53 15.48
C LEU A 562 -11.52 28.87 15.72
N ASN A 563 -10.63 27.92 15.41
CA ASN A 563 -9.18 28.10 15.35
C ASN A 563 -8.60 27.05 14.38
N LEU A 564 -7.56 27.39 13.64
CA LEU A 564 -6.79 26.40 12.88
C LEU A 564 -5.89 25.57 13.80
N PRO A 565 -5.50 24.33 13.44
CA PRO A 565 -4.70 23.46 14.30
C PRO A 565 -3.40 24.09 14.82
N HIS A 566 -2.69 24.84 13.97
CA HIS A 566 -1.49 25.56 14.38
C HIS A 566 -1.81 26.74 15.31
N GLN A 567 -2.98 27.36 15.20
CA GLN A 567 -3.45 28.44 16.09
C GLN A 567 -3.87 27.89 17.47
N CYS A 568 -4.49 26.71 17.51
CA CYS A 568 -4.74 25.96 18.75
C CYS A 568 -3.42 25.68 19.49
N TYR A 569 -2.42 25.15 18.78
CA TYR A 569 -1.07 24.95 19.31
C TYR A 569 -0.45 26.27 19.79
N ASP A 570 -0.46 27.29 18.94
CA ASP A 570 0.10 28.61 19.23
C ASP A 570 -0.49 29.25 20.48
N ASN A 571 -1.77 29.03 20.76
CA ASN A 571 -2.43 29.52 21.97
C ASN A 571 -2.08 28.71 23.22
N LYS A 572 -1.85 27.39 23.08
CA LYS A 572 -1.29 26.54 24.15
C LYS A 572 0.15 26.92 24.48
N ILE A 573 0.94 27.35 23.48
CA ILE A 573 2.35 27.75 23.63
C ILE A 573 2.56 29.28 23.74
N LYS A 574 1.64 30.00 24.40
CA LYS A 574 1.78 31.43 24.77
C LYS A 574 1.67 31.69 26.27
N VAL A 575 1.73 30.63 27.10
CA VAL A 575 1.81 30.72 28.56
C VAL A 575 3.22 31.13 28.98
N ASN A 576 3.39 31.88 30.08
CA ASN A 576 4.73 32.33 30.49
C ASN A 576 5.65 31.17 30.93
N ASP A 577 5.07 30.13 31.52
CA ASP A 577 5.77 28.99 32.14
C ASP A 577 5.73 27.72 31.25
N ILE A 578 5.96 27.90 29.94
CA ILE A 578 6.14 26.79 29.00
C ILE A 578 7.41 26.01 29.34
N PRO A 579 7.38 24.67 29.41
CA PRO A 579 8.59 23.90 29.62
C PRO A 579 9.43 23.83 28.34
N GLN A 580 10.74 23.96 28.53
CA GLN A 580 11.74 23.94 27.45
C GLN A 580 12.75 22.78 27.63
N ALA A 581 12.38 21.78 28.44
CA ALA A 581 13.19 20.60 28.69
C ALA A 581 13.26 19.69 27.45
N LEU A 582 14.45 19.18 27.19
CA LEU A 582 14.63 18.00 26.33
C LEU A 582 14.42 16.75 27.21
N ARG A 583 13.37 15.99 26.94
CA ARG A 583 13.07 14.75 27.64
C ARG A 583 13.85 13.59 27.03
N LEU A 584 14.58 12.87 27.87
CA LEU A 584 15.39 11.70 27.55
C LEU A 584 14.67 10.45 28.09
N GLU A 585 13.98 9.71 27.23
CA GLU A 585 13.16 8.55 27.61
C GLU A 585 13.88 7.24 27.23
N ASN A 586 14.02 6.32 28.19
CA ASN A 586 14.52 4.96 27.95
C ASN A 586 13.48 3.92 28.37
N ILE A 587 13.27 2.91 27.53
CA ILE A 587 12.43 1.76 27.89
C ILE A 587 13.29 0.62 28.44
N TYR A 588 13.04 0.28 29.70
CA TYR A 588 13.63 -0.83 30.45
C TYR A 588 12.63 -1.97 30.58
N ILE A 589 13.10 -3.21 30.55
CA ILE A 589 12.28 -4.42 30.76
C ILE A 589 12.97 -5.26 31.83
N PHE A 590 12.28 -5.46 32.95
CA PHE A 590 12.73 -6.29 34.06
C PHE A 590 12.06 -7.66 33.99
N GLN A 591 12.85 -8.71 34.12
CA GLN A 591 12.39 -10.08 34.33
C GLN A 591 12.45 -10.37 35.83
N LEU A 592 11.34 -10.15 36.52
CA LEU A 592 11.27 -10.28 37.98
C LEU A 592 11.34 -11.75 38.42
N ASP A 593 11.01 -12.69 37.52
CA ASP A 593 11.25 -14.12 37.70
C ASP A 593 12.75 -14.49 37.80
N SER A 594 13.66 -13.61 37.37
CA SER A 594 15.11 -13.77 37.53
C SER A 594 15.66 -13.12 38.82
N LEU A 595 14.82 -12.44 39.61
CA LEU A 595 15.21 -11.88 40.92
C LEU A 595 15.10 -12.91 42.04
N LYS A 596 16.04 -12.83 43.01
CA LYS A 596 15.94 -13.49 44.32
C LYS A 596 14.59 -13.14 44.97
N HIS A 597 13.90 -14.13 45.54
CA HIS A 597 12.53 -13.97 46.06
C HIS A 597 12.37 -12.78 47.01
N HIS A 598 13.33 -12.53 47.92
CA HIS A 598 13.27 -11.41 48.87
C HIS A 598 13.44 -10.01 48.22
N LYS A 599 13.80 -9.92 46.93
CA LYS A 599 13.86 -8.67 46.15
C LYS A 599 12.61 -8.44 45.28
N ARG A 600 11.70 -9.43 45.15
CA ARG A 600 10.46 -9.34 44.35
C ARG A 600 9.36 -8.53 45.07
N ASN A 601 9.68 -7.30 45.46
CA ASN A 601 8.77 -6.40 46.17
C ASN A 601 8.97 -4.96 45.67
N GLY A 602 7.90 -4.16 45.71
CA GLY A 602 7.89 -2.83 45.11
C GLY A 602 8.92 -1.88 45.72
N ALA A 603 9.17 -1.96 47.03
CA ALA A 603 10.21 -1.16 47.69
C ALA A 603 11.61 -1.46 47.13
N SER A 604 11.96 -2.73 46.97
CA SER A 604 13.28 -3.14 46.44
C SER A 604 13.41 -2.84 44.95
N ILE A 605 12.35 -3.04 44.16
CA ILE A 605 12.35 -2.68 42.73
C ILE A 605 12.53 -1.17 42.57
N TYR A 606 11.81 -0.36 43.35
CA TYR A 606 11.94 1.09 43.31
C TYR A 606 13.34 1.57 43.70
N ARG A 607 13.80 1.18 44.91
CA ARG A 607 15.06 1.66 45.49
C ARG A 607 16.30 1.09 44.80
N ASP A 608 16.32 -0.22 44.52
CA ASP A 608 17.51 -0.92 44.03
C ASP A 608 17.59 -0.93 42.48
N MET A 609 16.53 -0.51 41.76
CA MET A 609 16.49 -0.55 40.29
C MET A 609 15.99 0.77 39.65
N VAL A 610 14.81 1.27 40.03
CA VAL A 610 14.21 2.45 39.38
C VAL A 610 15.00 3.73 39.69
N VAL A 611 15.39 3.93 40.95
CA VAL A 611 16.15 5.13 41.37
C VAL A 611 17.53 5.20 40.67
N PRO A 612 18.39 4.15 40.67
CA PRO A 612 19.65 4.16 39.92
C PRO A 612 19.48 4.41 38.41
N LEU A 613 18.46 3.83 37.78
CA LEU A 613 18.22 4.01 36.34
C LEU A 613 17.74 5.42 36.00
N ALA A 614 16.94 6.05 36.87
CA ALA A 614 16.58 7.46 36.76
C ALA A 614 17.84 8.35 36.83
N SER A 615 18.64 8.21 37.87
CA SER A 615 19.87 8.99 38.09
C SER A 615 20.96 8.78 37.04
N SER A 616 20.95 7.66 36.31
CA SER A 616 21.95 7.35 35.26
C SER A 616 22.13 8.47 34.23
N TRP A 617 21.07 9.20 33.86
CA TRP A 617 21.16 10.31 32.91
C TRP A 617 21.92 11.53 33.45
N SER A 618 22.02 11.68 34.78
CA SER A 618 22.86 12.69 35.44
C SER A 618 24.30 12.22 35.70
N HIS A 619 24.60 10.94 35.51
CA HIS A 619 25.94 10.40 35.75
C HIS A 619 26.94 11.00 34.73
N PRO A 620 28.11 11.51 35.17
CA PRO A 620 29.05 12.24 34.33
C PRO A 620 29.46 11.51 33.05
N ALA A 621 29.72 10.20 33.12
CA ALA A 621 30.12 9.40 31.96
C ALA A 621 29.05 9.31 30.86
N ILE A 622 27.76 9.47 31.18
CA ILE A 622 26.66 9.51 30.22
C ILE A 622 26.42 10.95 29.77
N PHE A 623 26.35 11.89 30.72
CA PHE A 623 26.01 13.28 30.40
C PHE A 623 27.10 14.00 29.58
N GLN A 624 28.38 13.76 29.88
CA GLN A 624 29.48 14.34 29.10
C GLN A 624 29.57 13.76 27.68
N ALA A 625 29.16 12.50 27.48
CA ALA A 625 29.05 11.89 26.16
C ALA A 625 27.86 12.45 25.36
N LEU A 626 26.73 12.75 26.02
CA LEU A 626 25.55 13.35 25.37
C LEU A 626 25.78 14.82 24.97
N ARG A 627 26.46 15.61 25.81
CA ARG A 627 26.57 17.08 25.72
C ARG A 627 27.09 17.64 24.37
N PRO A 628 28.03 17.02 23.64
CA PRO A 628 28.43 17.45 22.29
C PRO A 628 27.33 17.36 21.23
N HIS A 629 26.33 16.50 21.45
CA HIS A 629 25.21 16.27 20.52
C HIS A 629 23.97 17.12 20.87
N LEU A 630 24.11 18.11 21.74
CA LEU A 630 23.04 19.01 22.18
C LEU A 630 23.22 20.43 21.61
N LEU A 631 22.13 20.98 21.09
CA LEU A 631 22.01 22.36 20.62
C LEU A 631 21.25 23.19 21.66
N VAL A 632 21.89 24.22 22.20
CA VAL A 632 21.31 25.10 23.23
C VAL A 632 20.89 26.43 22.61
N LEU A 633 19.61 26.78 22.73
CA LEU A 633 18.99 27.95 22.12
C LEU A 633 18.64 29.04 23.14
N THR A 634 18.92 30.31 22.80
CA THR A 634 18.66 31.47 23.68
C THR A 634 17.21 31.99 23.65
N SER A 635 16.39 31.49 22.71
CA SER A 635 15.03 32.00 22.44
C SER A 635 14.11 30.90 21.89
N GLU A 636 12.80 31.15 21.93
CA GLU A 636 11.75 30.28 21.37
C GLU A 636 11.70 30.41 19.84
N VAL A 637 12.33 29.48 19.12
CA VAL A 637 12.50 29.56 17.64
C VAL A 637 11.33 29.00 16.83
N TYR A 638 10.49 28.15 17.43
CA TYR A 638 9.45 27.36 16.75
C TYR A 638 8.48 28.23 15.91
N GLN A 639 8.01 29.35 16.45
CA GLN A 639 7.05 30.22 15.77
C GLN A 639 7.65 30.88 14.53
N TRP A 640 8.97 31.06 14.49
CA TRP A 640 9.68 31.67 13.36
C TRP A 640 9.94 30.64 12.26
N THR A 641 10.38 29.43 12.62
CA THR A 641 10.73 28.37 11.66
C THR A 641 9.50 27.76 10.99
N THR A 642 8.37 27.67 11.68
CA THR A 642 7.10 27.19 11.10
C THR A 642 6.29 28.26 10.38
N TYR A 643 6.63 29.55 10.53
CA TYR A 643 5.88 30.66 9.94
C TYR A 643 5.62 30.57 8.42
N PRO A 644 6.55 30.06 7.59
CA PRO A 644 6.28 29.81 6.16
C PRO A 644 5.14 28.81 5.92
N ILE A 645 5.12 27.71 6.68
CA ILE A 645 4.17 26.61 6.55
C ILE A 645 2.77 27.08 6.99
N THR A 646 2.69 27.71 8.17
CA THR A 646 1.43 28.22 8.72
C THR A 646 0.87 29.38 7.89
N SER A 647 1.72 30.28 7.38
CA SER A 647 1.30 31.35 6.44
C SER A 647 0.67 30.80 5.16
N LEU A 648 1.17 29.67 4.63
CA LEU A 648 0.62 29.06 3.43
C LEU A 648 -0.66 28.25 3.72
N LEU A 649 -0.73 27.53 4.85
CA LEU A 649 -1.96 26.87 5.32
C LEU A 649 -3.11 27.87 5.50
N GLU A 650 -2.84 29.02 6.13
CA GLU A 650 -3.82 30.11 6.27
C GLU A 650 -4.25 30.66 4.90
N ARG A 651 -3.32 30.93 3.99
CA ARG A 651 -3.64 31.41 2.63
C ARG A 651 -4.50 30.40 1.84
N ILE A 652 -4.31 29.10 2.04
CA ILE A 652 -5.13 28.03 1.44
C ILE A 652 -6.53 28.00 2.10
N TRP A 653 -6.59 28.05 3.43
CA TRP A 653 -7.85 28.02 4.19
C TRP A 653 -8.75 29.22 3.91
N ASP A 654 -8.20 30.44 3.97
CA ASP A 654 -8.93 31.70 3.76
C ASP A 654 -9.56 31.77 2.35
N HIS A 655 -8.94 31.11 1.37
CA HIS A 655 -9.46 31.01 0.01
C HIS A 655 -10.51 29.91 -0.18
N PHE A 656 -10.25 28.69 0.31
CA PHE A 656 -11.10 27.54 0.01
C PHE A 656 -12.26 27.35 0.99
N SER A 657 -12.15 27.73 2.27
CA SER A 657 -13.26 27.57 3.23
C SER A 657 -14.54 28.29 2.77
N PRO A 658 -14.53 29.54 2.26
CA PRO A 658 -15.76 30.19 1.79
C PRO A 658 -16.25 29.63 0.45
N LEU A 659 -15.48 28.78 -0.25
CA LEU A 659 -15.90 28.09 -1.48
C LEU A 659 -16.59 26.77 -1.13
N VAL A 660 -15.98 25.97 -0.24
CA VAL A 660 -16.52 24.73 0.33
C VAL A 660 -17.91 24.95 0.91
N GLU A 661 -18.09 26.04 1.67
CA GLU A 661 -19.37 26.42 2.29
C GLU A 661 -20.49 26.74 1.27
N ARG A 662 -20.12 27.15 0.06
CA ARG A 662 -21.04 27.34 -1.08
C ARG A 662 -21.23 26.07 -1.92
N GLY A 663 -20.76 24.91 -1.43
CA GLY A 663 -20.82 23.63 -2.12
C GLY A 663 -19.80 23.49 -3.27
N VAL A 664 -18.80 24.36 -3.34
CA VAL A 664 -17.75 24.30 -4.37
C VAL A 664 -16.60 23.44 -3.87
N LYS A 665 -16.35 22.32 -4.54
CA LYS A 665 -15.20 21.45 -4.25
C LYS A 665 -13.87 22.18 -4.50
N PRO A 666 -12.91 22.16 -3.55
CA PRO A 666 -11.53 22.55 -3.81
C PRO A 666 -10.89 21.67 -4.89
N ALA A 667 -9.87 22.15 -5.57
CA ALA A 667 -9.09 21.30 -6.48
C ALA A 667 -8.29 20.26 -5.66
N PRO A 668 -8.22 18.97 -6.08
CA PRO A 668 -7.49 17.94 -5.35
C PRO A 668 -6.03 18.31 -5.07
N GLN A 669 -5.37 18.99 -6.02
CA GLN A 669 -3.99 19.49 -5.87
C GLN A 669 -3.82 20.40 -4.64
N ALA A 670 -4.85 21.16 -4.25
CA ALA A 670 -4.82 22.02 -3.06
C ALA A 670 -5.07 21.23 -1.76
N ILE A 671 -5.88 20.16 -1.81
CA ILE A 671 -6.12 19.24 -0.69
C ILE A 671 -4.86 18.42 -0.39
N GLU A 672 -4.18 17.92 -1.43
CA GLU A 672 -2.88 17.23 -1.29
C GLU A 672 -1.78 18.18 -0.79
N LEU A 673 -1.71 19.41 -1.33
CA LEU A 673 -0.75 20.41 -0.84
C LEU A 673 -1.00 20.76 0.63
N CYS A 674 -2.25 20.92 1.04
CA CYS A 674 -2.64 21.08 2.44
C CYS A 674 -2.16 19.88 3.27
N SER A 675 -2.33 18.65 2.77
CA SER A 675 -1.93 17.45 3.50
C SER A 675 -0.41 17.32 3.64
N VAL A 676 0.36 17.77 2.65
CA VAL A 676 1.83 17.85 2.73
C VAL A 676 2.25 18.92 3.73
N LEU A 677 1.58 20.08 3.75
CA LEU A 677 1.85 21.15 4.71
C LEU A 677 1.51 20.76 6.16
N GLU A 678 0.38 20.08 6.39
CA GLU A 678 0.02 19.57 7.72
C GLU A 678 0.95 18.43 8.17
N ARG A 679 1.40 17.53 7.27
CA ARG A 679 2.45 16.53 7.56
C ARG A 679 3.79 17.22 7.91
N ALA A 680 4.21 18.23 7.15
CA ALA A 680 5.46 18.96 7.40
C ALA A 680 5.40 19.83 8.67
N LEU A 681 4.23 20.36 9.01
CA LEU A 681 3.99 21.02 10.29
C LEU A 681 4.08 19.99 11.44
N ALA A 682 3.39 18.85 11.34
CA ALA A 682 3.46 17.77 12.33
C ALA A 682 4.90 17.32 12.59
N TYR A 683 5.73 17.18 11.55
CA TYR A 683 7.18 16.95 11.69
C TYR A 683 7.87 18.03 12.54
N ALA A 684 7.59 19.32 12.30
CA ALA A 684 8.15 20.42 13.08
C ALA A 684 7.69 20.45 14.56
N HIS A 685 6.73 19.59 14.94
CA HIS A 685 6.35 19.34 16.34
C HIS A 685 6.92 18.04 16.92
N THR A 686 7.05 16.97 16.12
CA THR A 686 7.34 15.62 16.64
C THR A 686 8.65 14.99 16.14
N GLY A 687 9.38 15.62 15.22
CA GLY A 687 10.76 15.27 14.88
C GLY A 687 11.00 13.97 14.09
N ASP A 688 9.96 13.33 13.54
CA ASP A 688 10.05 12.03 12.88
C ASP A 688 10.91 12.04 11.58
N THR A 689 12.08 11.42 11.61
CA THR A 689 13.31 12.01 11.03
C THR A 689 13.53 11.84 9.52
N LYS A 690 13.04 10.75 8.90
CA LYS A 690 13.71 10.14 7.73
C LYS A 690 13.82 10.98 6.43
N SER A 691 13.04 12.04 6.20
CA SER A 691 13.05 12.75 4.89
C SER A 691 13.38 14.24 4.91
N LEU A 692 13.39 14.92 6.06
CA LEU A 692 13.82 16.33 6.12
C LEU A 692 15.30 16.48 6.46
N LEU A 693 15.92 15.49 7.13
CA LEU A 693 17.35 15.52 7.47
C LEU A 693 18.26 15.72 6.25
N GLU A 694 17.95 15.08 5.12
CA GLU A 694 18.76 15.15 3.91
C GLU A 694 18.65 16.51 3.17
N HIS A 695 17.61 17.31 3.45
CA HIS A 695 17.13 18.35 2.54
C HIS A 695 16.74 19.71 3.15
N GLY A 696 16.60 19.82 4.47
CA GLY A 696 16.29 21.08 5.16
C GLY A 696 14.79 21.43 5.19
N LEU A 697 14.45 22.72 5.10
CA LEU A 697 13.04 23.16 5.14
C LEU A 697 12.22 22.56 3.98
N PRO A 698 10.90 22.29 4.17
CA PRO A 698 10.06 21.72 3.13
C PRO A 698 9.95 22.67 1.93
N THR A 699 10.53 22.25 0.80
CA THR A 699 10.54 23.04 -0.44
C THR A 699 9.72 22.36 -1.52
N PHE A 700 8.90 23.12 -2.23
CA PHE A 700 8.10 22.63 -3.34
C PHE A 700 8.85 22.64 -4.68
N SER A 701 8.47 21.72 -5.57
CA SER A 701 8.90 21.72 -6.97
C SER A 701 8.49 23.04 -7.67
N PRO A 702 9.29 23.55 -8.63
CA PRO A 702 8.94 24.72 -9.46
C PRO A 702 7.63 24.61 -10.26
N SER A 703 7.04 23.42 -10.31
CA SER A 703 5.67 23.16 -10.81
C SER A 703 4.58 23.77 -9.92
N VAL A 704 4.88 24.05 -8.66
CA VAL A 704 4.02 24.76 -7.71
C VAL A 704 4.29 26.26 -7.83
N ARG A 705 3.25 27.04 -8.15
CA ARG A 705 3.37 28.49 -8.36
C ARG A 705 2.39 29.23 -7.47
N PHE A 706 2.88 30.13 -6.62
CA PHE A 706 2.01 31.06 -5.90
C PHE A 706 1.56 32.16 -6.86
N ALA A 707 0.25 32.36 -6.97
CA ALA A 707 -0.28 33.38 -7.87
C ALA A 707 -0.01 34.79 -7.31
N ALA A 708 0.33 35.71 -8.21
CA ALA A 708 0.54 37.12 -7.88
C ALA A 708 -0.72 37.82 -7.30
N PRO A 709 -1.94 37.63 -7.85
CA PRO A 709 -3.15 38.11 -7.19
C PRO A 709 -3.55 37.21 -6.01
N PRO A 710 -4.09 37.76 -4.91
CA PRO A 710 -4.55 36.96 -3.76
C PRO A 710 -5.78 36.09 -4.05
N SER A 711 -6.42 36.26 -5.22
CA SER A 711 -7.61 35.50 -5.63
C SER A 711 -7.36 34.03 -5.98
N ILE A 712 -6.09 33.60 -6.05
CA ILE A 712 -5.70 32.18 -6.11
C ILE A 712 -4.57 31.97 -5.09
N PRO A 713 -4.65 30.98 -4.19
CA PRO A 713 -3.62 30.77 -3.17
C PRO A 713 -2.37 30.14 -3.81
N VAL A 714 -2.57 29.07 -4.56
CA VAL A 714 -1.54 28.29 -5.24
C VAL A 714 -2.12 27.76 -6.56
N ALA A 715 -1.31 27.77 -7.62
CA ALA A 715 -1.58 27.12 -8.88
C ALA A 715 -0.57 25.97 -9.07
N ILE A 716 -1.08 24.76 -9.30
CA ILE A 716 -0.28 23.59 -9.67
C ILE A 716 -0.83 23.08 -10.99
N SER A 717 0.04 22.94 -11.98
CA SER A 717 -0.31 22.42 -13.30
C SER A 717 -0.68 20.93 -13.21
N PRO A 718 -1.85 20.50 -13.73
CA PRO A 718 -2.19 19.07 -13.82
C PRO A 718 -1.23 18.27 -14.72
N ALA A 719 -0.49 18.91 -15.64
CA ALA A 719 0.53 18.22 -16.44
C ALA A 719 1.77 17.85 -15.61
N ASP A 720 1.99 18.51 -14.47
CA ASP A 720 3.20 18.43 -13.67
C ASP A 720 3.01 17.72 -12.32
N TRP A 721 1.92 16.95 -12.14
CA TRP A 721 1.69 16.19 -10.90
C TRP A 721 2.49 14.89 -10.88
N PRO A 722 3.18 14.55 -9.77
CA PRO A 722 3.93 13.31 -9.63
C PRO A 722 3.08 12.03 -9.82
N MET A 723 3.58 11.16 -10.70
CA MET A 723 3.09 9.80 -10.93
C MET A 723 4.19 8.81 -10.54
N LEU A 724 3.88 7.85 -9.67
CA LEU A 724 4.82 6.86 -9.16
C LEU A 724 5.21 5.87 -10.26
N THR A 725 6.48 5.90 -10.67
CA THR A 725 6.99 5.23 -11.88
C THR A 725 6.81 3.71 -11.85
N SER A 726 6.93 3.11 -10.66
CA SER A 726 6.82 1.67 -10.40
C SER A 726 5.40 1.11 -10.61
N MET A 727 4.35 1.91 -10.35
CA MET A 727 2.96 1.44 -10.37
C MET A 727 2.01 2.24 -11.30
N LYS A 728 2.45 3.38 -11.84
CA LYS A 728 1.62 4.37 -12.56
C LYS A 728 0.44 4.89 -11.72
N VAL A 729 0.67 5.08 -10.41
CA VAL A 729 -0.31 5.57 -9.44
C VAL A 729 0.00 7.03 -9.07
N LEU A 730 -1.04 7.82 -8.82
CA LEU A 730 -0.91 9.19 -8.30
C LEU A 730 -0.13 9.19 -6.97
N ALA A 731 0.84 10.10 -6.80
CA ALA A 731 1.28 10.44 -5.45
C ALA A 731 0.17 11.24 -4.73
N ILE A 732 -0.21 10.77 -3.53
CA ILE A 732 -1.32 11.28 -2.69
C ILE A 732 -0.86 11.22 -1.23
N ALA A 733 -1.03 12.31 -0.48
CA ALA A 733 -0.73 12.43 0.94
C ALA A 733 -1.99 12.37 1.83
N SER A 734 -3.17 12.75 1.30
CA SER A 734 -4.41 12.85 2.09
C SER A 734 -5.09 11.50 2.41
N LYS A 735 -4.53 10.38 1.94
CA LYS A 735 -5.10 9.02 2.05
C LYS A 735 -5.48 8.63 3.48
N ARG A 736 -4.53 8.61 4.41
CA ARG A 736 -4.76 8.10 5.78
C ARG A 736 -5.80 8.96 6.53
N SER A 737 -5.74 10.29 6.44
CA SER A 737 -6.71 11.16 7.11
C SER A 737 -8.13 10.99 6.55
N GLN A 738 -8.29 10.99 5.22
CA GLN A 738 -9.58 10.74 4.57
C GLN A 738 -10.20 9.39 4.95
N ILE A 739 -9.41 8.30 4.91
CA ILE A 739 -9.90 6.96 5.26
C ILE A 739 -10.36 6.89 6.72
N LEU A 740 -9.61 7.47 7.66
CA LEU A 740 -9.96 7.45 9.08
C LEU A 740 -11.20 8.31 9.42
N THR A 741 -11.50 9.34 8.63
CA THR A 741 -12.57 10.32 8.94
C THR A 741 -13.86 10.09 8.15
N TYR A 742 -13.74 9.60 6.92
CA TYR A 742 -14.86 9.46 5.97
C TYR A 742 -14.97 8.05 5.36
N GLY A 743 -14.07 7.13 5.71
CA GLY A 743 -14.04 5.76 5.22
C GLY A 743 -13.39 5.59 3.84
N ASN A 744 -13.05 4.35 3.50
CA ASN A 744 -12.37 3.99 2.25
C ASN A 744 -13.18 4.36 0.99
N ASP A 745 -14.51 4.22 1.03
CA ASP A 745 -15.41 4.57 -0.08
C ASP A 745 -15.34 6.05 -0.47
N HIS A 746 -15.14 6.95 0.49
CA HIS A 746 -14.93 8.38 0.24
C HIS A 746 -13.55 8.61 -0.40
N PHE A 747 -12.50 8.02 0.16
CA PHE A 747 -11.15 8.19 -0.34
C PHE A 747 -11.00 7.69 -1.78
N GLU A 748 -11.50 6.49 -2.12
CA GLU A 748 -11.41 5.97 -3.48
C GLU A 748 -12.27 6.76 -4.48
N ALA A 749 -13.40 7.34 -4.04
CA ALA A 749 -14.16 8.28 -4.86
C ALA A 749 -13.37 9.58 -5.14
N TYR A 750 -12.74 10.16 -4.11
CA TYR A 750 -11.88 11.35 -4.22
C TYR A 750 -10.67 11.09 -5.13
N LYS A 751 -9.93 10.00 -4.88
CA LYS A 751 -8.77 9.54 -5.66
C LYS A 751 -9.13 9.31 -7.12
N ALA A 752 -10.31 8.75 -7.41
CA ALA A 752 -10.78 8.61 -8.79
C ALA A 752 -11.18 9.95 -9.41
N GLU A 753 -11.83 10.86 -8.69
CA GLU A 753 -12.15 12.21 -9.19
C GLU A 753 -10.87 13.00 -9.52
N PHE A 754 -9.82 12.82 -8.71
CA PHE A 754 -8.49 13.35 -8.99
C PHE A 754 -7.84 12.67 -10.21
N HIS A 755 -7.79 11.33 -10.27
CA HIS A 755 -7.16 10.62 -11.39
C HIS A 755 -7.85 10.92 -12.72
N ILE A 756 -9.18 10.92 -12.75
CA ILE A 756 -9.99 11.35 -13.89
C ILE A 756 -9.61 12.77 -14.32
N THR A 757 -9.50 13.70 -13.37
CA THR A 757 -9.13 15.09 -13.65
C THR A 757 -7.70 15.20 -14.19
N LEU A 758 -6.78 14.35 -13.73
CA LEU A 758 -5.41 14.32 -14.23
C LEU A 758 -5.34 13.75 -15.66
N SER A 759 -5.87 12.54 -15.88
CA SER A 759 -5.80 11.86 -17.19
C SER A 759 -6.55 12.59 -18.30
N VAL A 760 -7.58 13.38 -17.97
CA VAL A 760 -8.27 14.29 -18.91
C VAL A 760 -7.37 15.45 -19.33
N ASN A 761 -6.65 16.08 -18.39
CA ASN A 761 -5.77 17.20 -18.69
C ASN A 761 -4.43 16.77 -19.33
N GLN A 762 -3.98 15.54 -19.06
CA GLN A 762 -2.78 14.92 -19.63
C GLN A 762 -3.07 14.15 -20.94
N LEU A 763 -4.22 14.37 -21.59
CA LEU A 763 -4.59 13.65 -22.81
C LEU A 763 -3.62 13.96 -23.96
N SER A 764 -2.77 12.98 -24.29
CA SER A 764 -1.97 12.97 -25.52
C SER A 764 -2.83 13.25 -26.75
N SER A 765 -2.36 14.17 -27.60
CA SER A 765 -2.97 14.51 -28.89
C SER A 765 -3.31 13.28 -29.74
N ASN A 766 -2.55 12.20 -29.59
CA ASN A 766 -2.60 11.02 -30.46
C ASN A 766 -3.46 9.87 -29.89
N ALA A 767 -3.79 9.88 -28.58
CA ALA A 767 -4.53 8.79 -27.96
C ALA A 767 -6.02 8.78 -28.37
N PHE A 768 -6.46 7.69 -29.01
CA PHE A 768 -7.82 7.51 -29.55
C PHE A 768 -8.22 8.46 -30.69
N LEU A 769 -7.27 8.86 -31.55
CA LEU A 769 -7.50 9.75 -32.72
C LEU A 769 -8.72 9.38 -33.60
N GLY A 770 -9.03 8.09 -33.76
CA GLY A 770 -10.19 7.61 -34.53
C GLY A 770 -11.57 7.92 -33.94
N TYR A 771 -11.65 8.60 -32.79
CA TYR A 771 -12.91 8.95 -32.11
C TYR A 771 -13.06 10.48 -31.94
N PRO A 772 -14.28 11.03 -31.96
CA PRO A 772 -14.52 12.46 -31.70
C PRO A 772 -13.98 12.91 -30.33
N SER A 773 -13.49 14.14 -30.22
CA SER A 773 -12.85 14.68 -29.01
C SER A 773 -13.64 14.41 -27.71
N ASN A 774 -14.94 14.69 -27.69
CA ASN A 774 -15.80 14.42 -26.52
C ASN A 774 -15.79 12.94 -26.11
N LEU A 775 -15.82 12.02 -27.08
CA LEU A 775 -15.80 10.58 -26.84
C LEU A 775 -14.41 10.11 -26.39
N ARG A 776 -13.31 10.71 -26.90
CA ARG A 776 -11.95 10.44 -26.41
C ARG A 776 -11.83 10.73 -24.90
N HIS A 777 -12.35 11.87 -24.44
CA HIS A 777 -12.42 12.20 -23.01
C HIS A 777 -13.22 11.15 -22.22
N ALA A 778 -14.39 10.74 -22.71
CA ALA A 778 -15.20 9.72 -22.04
C ALA A 778 -14.52 8.34 -21.99
N ILE A 779 -13.82 7.92 -23.05
CA ILE A 779 -13.05 6.66 -23.08
C ILE A 779 -11.99 6.63 -21.98
N ILE A 780 -11.26 7.73 -21.75
CA ILE A 780 -10.22 7.82 -20.71
C ILE A 780 -10.82 7.70 -19.31
N ILE A 781 -11.94 8.38 -19.07
CA ILE A 781 -12.69 8.29 -17.82
C ILE A 781 -13.18 6.86 -17.56
N ALA A 782 -13.64 6.17 -18.61
CA ALA A 782 -14.03 4.77 -18.56
C ALA A 782 -12.83 3.82 -18.32
N LEU A 783 -11.65 4.10 -18.89
CA LEU A 783 -10.42 3.33 -18.64
C LEU A 783 -10.00 3.38 -17.16
N VAL A 784 -9.95 4.59 -16.57
CA VAL A 784 -9.63 4.78 -15.14
C VAL A 784 -10.57 3.97 -14.24
N ALA A 785 -11.87 4.00 -14.52
CA ALA A 785 -12.85 3.26 -13.72
C ALA A 785 -12.75 1.73 -13.90
N LEU A 786 -12.48 1.26 -15.13
CA LEU A 786 -12.29 -0.16 -15.41
C LEU A 786 -10.96 -0.72 -14.86
N GLN A 787 -9.93 0.11 -14.68
CA GLN A 787 -8.71 -0.28 -13.98
C GLN A 787 -8.96 -0.55 -12.48
N VAL A 788 -9.76 0.28 -11.81
CA VAL A 788 -10.19 0.02 -10.42
C VAL A 788 -11.03 -1.25 -10.32
N TYR A 789 -11.91 -1.51 -11.30
CA TYR A 789 -12.63 -2.78 -11.39
C TYR A 789 -11.70 -3.99 -11.57
N ILE A 790 -10.65 -3.89 -12.39
CA ILE A 790 -9.64 -4.95 -12.50
C ILE A 790 -8.92 -5.18 -11.15
N ALA A 791 -8.66 -4.12 -10.38
CA ALA A 791 -8.08 -4.23 -9.04
C ALA A 791 -9.03 -4.94 -8.04
N ASP A 792 -10.31 -4.58 -8.00
CA ASP A 792 -11.32 -5.28 -7.18
C ASP A 792 -11.36 -6.78 -7.51
N VAL A 793 -11.32 -7.15 -8.80
CA VAL A 793 -11.32 -8.56 -9.24
C VAL A 793 -10.01 -9.27 -8.86
N LYS A 794 -8.85 -8.59 -8.92
CA LYS A 794 -7.59 -9.13 -8.37
C LYS A 794 -7.73 -9.40 -6.87
N THR A 795 -8.25 -8.47 -6.08
CA THR A 795 -8.45 -8.62 -4.63
C THR A 795 -9.43 -9.76 -4.29
N LEU A 796 -10.56 -9.86 -5.00
CA LEU A 796 -11.53 -10.95 -4.83
C LEU A 796 -10.89 -12.33 -5.07
N VAL A 797 -10.12 -12.46 -6.16
CA VAL A 797 -9.43 -13.70 -6.51
C VAL A 797 -8.33 -14.03 -5.51
N THR A 798 -7.45 -13.07 -5.17
CA THR A 798 -6.37 -13.28 -4.20
C THR A 798 -6.91 -13.75 -2.85
N LYS A 799 -7.89 -13.02 -2.26
CA LYS A 799 -8.40 -13.37 -0.93
C LYS A 799 -9.02 -14.78 -0.90
N ALA A 800 -9.76 -15.15 -1.94
CA ALA A 800 -10.42 -16.46 -2.00
C ALA A 800 -9.47 -17.61 -2.37
N VAL A 801 -8.45 -17.36 -3.21
CA VAL A 801 -7.43 -18.37 -3.52
C VAL A 801 -6.52 -18.61 -2.32
N THR A 802 -6.08 -17.58 -1.60
CA THR A 802 -5.24 -17.76 -0.39
C THR A 802 -5.94 -18.57 0.68
N VAL A 803 -7.20 -18.24 1.04
CA VAL A 803 -7.98 -19.04 2.00
C VAL A 803 -8.08 -20.49 1.53
N ALA A 804 -8.48 -20.71 0.28
CA ALA A 804 -8.59 -22.05 -0.30
C ALA A 804 -7.24 -22.74 -0.57
N CYS A 805 -6.09 -22.12 -0.30
CA CYS A 805 -4.77 -22.76 -0.25
C CYS A 805 -4.46 -23.18 1.18
N SER A 806 -4.66 -22.30 2.16
CA SER A 806 -4.49 -22.64 3.58
C SER A 806 -5.44 -23.77 4.02
N ASP A 807 -6.66 -23.82 3.49
CA ASP A 807 -7.58 -24.95 3.66
C ASP A 807 -6.98 -26.28 3.14
N MET A 808 -6.16 -26.24 2.08
CA MET A 808 -5.51 -27.42 1.45
C MET A 808 -4.14 -27.75 2.06
N GLU A 809 -3.51 -26.78 2.72
CA GLU A 809 -2.27 -26.94 3.49
C GLU A 809 -2.57 -27.55 4.88
N ALA A 810 -3.81 -27.39 5.36
CA ALA A 810 -4.34 -28.05 6.56
C ALA A 810 -4.98 -29.43 6.31
N GLU A 811 -5.14 -29.87 5.05
CA GLU A 811 -5.60 -31.23 4.73
C GLU A 811 -4.44 -32.24 4.86
N ASP A 812 -4.61 -33.26 5.71
CA ASP A 812 -3.56 -34.18 6.13
C ASP A 812 -3.13 -35.16 5.01
N GLY A 813 -2.25 -34.70 4.12
CA GLY A 813 -1.66 -35.50 3.06
C GLY A 813 -0.85 -34.67 2.05
N GLY A 814 0.44 -34.99 1.89
CA GLY A 814 1.45 -34.21 1.13
C GLY A 814 1.23 -33.97 -0.38
N ASN A 815 0.03 -34.23 -0.91
CA ASN A 815 -0.41 -33.65 -2.19
C ASN A 815 -1.04 -32.26 -2.01
N GLY A 816 -1.62 -31.94 -0.85
CA GLY A 816 -2.31 -30.67 -0.57
C GLY A 816 -1.38 -29.46 -0.76
N GLU A 817 -0.25 -29.48 -0.06
CA GLU A 817 0.84 -28.49 -0.17
C GLU A 817 1.32 -28.30 -1.62
N LEU A 818 1.52 -29.40 -2.37
CA LEU A 818 1.93 -29.34 -3.79
C LEU A 818 0.86 -28.69 -4.69
N HIS A 819 -0.42 -28.91 -4.38
CA HIS A 819 -1.53 -28.24 -5.07
C HIS A 819 -1.61 -26.75 -4.70
N ALA A 820 -1.50 -26.41 -3.41
CA ALA A 820 -1.51 -25.03 -2.93
C ALA A 820 -0.34 -24.21 -3.49
N ALA A 821 0.89 -24.72 -3.44
CA ALA A 821 2.06 -24.13 -4.07
C ALA A 821 1.89 -23.95 -5.60
N GLY A 822 1.23 -24.90 -6.26
CA GLY A 822 0.82 -24.80 -7.66
C GLY A 822 -0.11 -23.61 -7.93
N ARG A 823 -1.15 -23.44 -7.11
CA ARG A 823 -2.12 -22.34 -7.19
C ARG A 823 -1.51 -20.98 -6.86
N HIS A 824 -0.67 -20.89 -5.82
CA HIS A 824 0.08 -19.66 -5.49
C HIS A 824 1.00 -19.23 -6.65
N LYS A 825 1.68 -20.18 -7.29
CA LYS A 825 2.52 -19.94 -8.48
C LYS A 825 1.72 -19.53 -9.71
N GLY A 826 0.46 -19.98 -9.82
CA GLY A 826 -0.51 -19.47 -10.80
C GLY A 826 -0.97 -18.05 -10.49
N LEU A 827 -1.37 -17.79 -9.24
CA LEU A 827 -1.87 -16.52 -8.74
C LEU A 827 -0.83 -15.40 -8.90
N HIS A 828 0.41 -15.62 -8.45
CA HIS A 828 1.49 -14.64 -8.60
C HIS A 828 1.73 -14.28 -10.07
N LYS A 829 1.73 -15.28 -10.97
CA LYS A 829 1.88 -15.03 -12.41
C LYS A 829 0.70 -14.30 -13.03
N TRP A 830 -0.52 -14.55 -12.56
CA TRP A 830 -1.71 -13.84 -12.99
C TRP A 830 -1.73 -12.39 -12.50
N LEU A 831 -1.41 -12.14 -11.23
CA LEU A 831 -1.32 -10.81 -10.64
C LEU A 831 -0.28 -9.93 -11.36
N ALA A 832 0.82 -10.52 -11.83
CA ALA A 832 1.85 -9.85 -12.63
C ALA A 832 1.43 -9.55 -14.10
N THR A 833 0.26 -9.99 -14.58
CA THR A 833 -0.20 -9.66 -15.95
C THR A 833 -0.88 -8.29 -16.03
N THR A 834 -0.63 -7.61 -17.17
CA THR A 834 -1.28 -6.35 -17.58
C THR A 834 -2.75 -6.58 -17.95
N HIS A 835 -3.06 -7.72 -18.59
CA HIS A 835 -4.39 -8.05 -19.11
C HIS A 835 -5.02 -9.28 -18.40
N PRO A 836 -5.23 -9.25 -17.07
CA PRO A 836 -5.62 -10.41 -16.27
C PRO A 836 -7.01 -10.98 -16.63
N LEU A 837 -7.91 -10.16 -17.16
CA LEU A 837 -9.27 -10.56 -17.56
C LEU A 837 -9.39 -10.99 -19.03
N GLY A 838 -8.25 -11.08 -19.73
CA GLY A 838 -8.14 -11.32 -21.17
C GLY A 838 -7.28 -12.51 -21.55
N TYR A 839 -7.17 -12.74 -22.87
CA TYR A 839 -6.30 -13.77 -23.45
C TYR A 839 -4.87 -13.27 -23.73
N ALA A 840 -4.64 -11.95 -23.70
CA ALA A 840 -3.31 -11.34 -23.80
C ALA A 840 -2.44 -11.73 -22.57
N ASP A 841 -1.12 -11.66 -22.74
CA ASP A 841 -0.09 -11.95 -21.72
C ASP A 841 -0.19 -13.32 -21.03
N LYS A 842 -1.01 -14.24 -21.58
CA LYS A 842 -1.40 -15.52 -20.97
C LYS A 842 -2.26 -15.35 -19.69
N GLY A 843 -2.93 -14.20 -19.50
CA GLY A 843 -3.78 -13.89 -18.35
C GLY A 843 -4.79 -14.99 -18.03
N TYR A 844 -5.67 -15.32 -18.99
CA TYR A 844 -6.64 -16.42 -18.87
C TYR A 844 -6.00 -17.75 -18.45
N LYS A 845 -4.83 -18.11 -19.02
CA LYS A 845 -4.12 -19.35 -18.67
C LYS A 845 -3.69 -19.35 -17.20
N TYR A 846 -3.10 -18.26 -16.71
CA TYR A 846 -2.64 -18.20 -15.31
C TYR A 846 -3.83 -18.15 -14.33
N LEU A 847 -4.95 -17.53 -14.72
CA LEU A 847 -6.20 -17.57 -13.95
C LEU A 847 -6.74 -19.01 -13.82
N VAL A 848 -6.83 -19.76 -14.92
CA VAL A 848 -7.20 -21.19 -14.89
C VAL A 848 -6.26 -21.99 -13.96
N SER A 849 -4.98 -21.63 -13.91
CA SER A 849 -3.97 -22.25 -13.03
C SER A 849 -3.96 -21.79 -11.56
N CYS A 850 -4.86 -20.89 -11.13
CA CYS A 850 -5.09 -20.64 -9.70
C CYS A 850 -6.55 -20.93 -9.25
N MET A 851 -7.49 -21.01 -10.19
CA MET A 851 -8.88 -21.42 -9.90
C MET A 851 -8.98 -22.90 -9.51
N HIS A 852 -8.28 -23.79 -10.22
CA HIS A 852 -8.30 -25.23 -9.98
C HIS A 852 -7.16 -25.69 -9.07
N ALA A 853 -7.41 -26.71 -8.24
CA ALA A 853 -6.37 -27.34 -7.43
C ALA A 853 -5.54 -28.36 -8.21
N LYS A 854 -6.20 -29.24 -8.99
CA LYS A 854 -5.53 -30.34 -9.68
C LYS A 854 -5.20 -29.95 -11.12
N SER A 855 -4.03 -30.37 -11.57
CA SER A 855 -3.53 -30.04 -12.90
C SER A 855 -4.31 -30.70 -14.05
N THR A 856 -5.07 -31.75 -13.73
CA THR A 856 -6.09 -32.40 -14.56
C THR A 856 -7.23 -31.46 -14.91
N ASP A 857 -7.73 -30.72 -13.92
CA ASP A 857 -9.02 -30.02 -13.97
C ASP A 857 -8.92 -28.71 -14.77
N HIS A 858 -7.68 -28.22 -14.96
CA HIS A 858 -7.34 -27.16 -15.92
C HIS A 858 -7.97 -27.32 -17.31
N HIS A 859 -8.25 -28.56 -17.76
CA HIS A 859 -8.85 -28.81 -19.06
C HIS A 859 -10.32 -28.32 -19.17
N GLU A 860 -10.99 -28.04 -18.05
CA GLU A 860 -12.35 -27.50 -18.02
C GLU A 860 -12.40 -25.99 -18.33
N GLY A 861 -11.28 -25.27 -18.11
CA GLY A 861 -11.20 -23.82 -18.28
C GLY A 861 -11.64 -23.07 -17.02
N LEU A 862 -12.18 -21.85 -17.16
CA LEU A 862 -12.76 -21.14 -16.02
C LEU A 862 -14.12 -21.74 -15.63
N PRO A 863 -14.41 -21.96 -14.33
CA PRO A 863 -15.72 -22.42 -13.89
C PRO A 863 -16.84 -21.49 -14.37
N ASN A 864 -17.69 -21.98 -15.28
CA ASN A 864 -18.87 -21.25 -15.75
C ASN A 864 -20.16 -21.92 -15.25
N PRO A 865 -20.87 -21.31 -14.28
CA PRO A 865 -22.08 -21.91 -13.72
C PRO A 865 -23.35 -21.76 -14.59
N THR A 866 -23.31 -21.06 -15.73
CA THR A 866 -24.53 -20.74 -16.48
C THR A 866 -24.35 -20.68 -18.01
N ASN A 867 -25.42 -21.01 -18.74
CA ASN A 867 -25.51 -20.77 -20.19
C ASN A 867 -25.70 -19.28 -20.57
N VAL A 868 -25.41 -18.33 -19.66
CA VAL A 868 -25.59 -16.90 -19.89
C VAL A 868 -24.45 -16.38 -20.77
N LYS A 869 -24.75 -16.08 -22.03
CA LYS A 869 -23.85 -15.36 -22.95
C LYS A 869 -24.08 -13.85 -22.83
N LEU A 870 -23.13 -13.11 -22.27
CA LEU A 870 -23.12 -11.63 -22.24
C LEU A 870 -22.28 -11.06 -23.39
N SER A 871 -22.63 -9.85 -23.84
CA SER A 871 -21.79 -8.99 -24.67
C SER A 871 -21.16 -7.87 -23.83
N VAL A 872 -20.18 -7.16 -24.39
CA VAL A 872 -19.61 -5.95 -23.78
C VAL A 872 -20.67 -4.85 -23.60
N HIS A 873 -21.67 -4.77 -24.50
CA HIS A 873 -22.77 -3.83 -24.35
C HIS A 873 -23.63 -4.18 -23.13
N ASP A 874 -23.97 -5.46 -22.93
CA ASP A 874 -24.71 -5.92 -21.76
C ASP A 874 -23.93 -5.60 -20.46
N PHE A 875 -22.61 -5.83 -20.45
CA PHE A 875 -21.70 -5.49 -19.35
C PHE A 875 -21.64 -3.98 -19.05
N ALA A 876 -21.46 -3.14 -20.07
CA ALA A 876 -21.44 -1.68 -19.93
C ALA A 876 -22.79 -1.14 -19.43
N GLN A 877 -23.91 -1.66 -19.94
CA GLN A 877 -25.26 -1.29 -19.52
C GLN A 877 -25.54 -1.69 -18.06
N LEU A 878 -25.08 -2.86 -17.61
CA LEU A 878 -25.18 -3.30 -16.22
C LEU A 878 -24.41 -2.36 -15.26
N ILE A 879 -23.16 -2.02 -15.59
CA ILE A 879 -22.35 -1.06 -14.82
C ILE A 879 -23.03 0.31 -14.77
N CYS A 880 -23.51 0.81 -15.91
CA CYS A 880 -24.19 2.10 -16.00
C CYS A 880 -25.47 2.13 -15.15
N ASN A 881 -26.23 1.04 -15.09
CA ASN A 881 -27.47 0.95 -14.32
C ASN A 881 -27.26 0.86 -12.80
N MET A 882 -26.23 0.14 -12.33
CA MET A 882 -25.91 0.08 -10.89
C MET A 882 -25.23 1.35 -10.37
N SER A 883 -24.67 2.15 -11.27
CA SER A 883 -23.87 3.34 -10.95
C SER A 883 -24.60 4.66 -11.22
N ARG A 884 -25.92 4.63 -11.47
CA ARG A 884 -26.74 5.84 -11.63
C ARG A 884 -26.78 6.66 -10.32
N LYS A 885 -26.81 7.99 -10.43
CA LYS A 885 -26.97 8.89 -9.26
C LYS A 885 -28.42 8.90 -8.72
N THR A 886 -29.39 8.67 -9.60
CA THR A 886 -30.82 8.56 -9.29
C THR A 886 -31.27 7.14 -9.61
N ASP A 887 -31.99 6.51 -8.69
CA ASP A 887 -32.46 5.11 -8.74
C ASP A 887 -31.42 4.12 -9.30
N PRO A 888 -30.24 3.97 -8.64
CA PRO A 888 -29.28 2.94 -8.99
C PRO A 888 -29.90 1.54 -8.81
N ALA A 889 -29.67 0.66 -9.79
CA ALA A 889 -29.98 -0.75 -9.63
C ALA A 889 -29.15 -1.35 -8.47
N PRO A 890 -29.69 -2.29 -7.67
CA PRO A 890 -28.96 -2.91 -6.58
C PRO A 890 -27.66 -3.57 -7.05
N VAL A 891 -26.56 -3.31 -6.34
CA VAL A 891 -25.22 -3.81 -6.70
C VAL A 891 -25.22 -5.34 -6.76
N ALA A 892 -24.76 -5.86 -7.90
CA ALA A 892 -24.77 -7.27 -8.28
C ALA A 892 -23.65 -7.53 -9.30
N ALA A 893 -23.39 -8.80 -9.61
CA ALA A 893 -22.48 -9.19 -10.68
C ALA A 893 -22.77 -8.40 -11.98
N PRO A 894 -21.75 -7.80 -12.63
CA PRO A 894 -20.31 -8.02 -12.41
C PRO A 894 -19.69 -7.27 -11.22
N LEU A 895 -20.37 -6.27 -10.63
CA LEU A 895 -19.79 -5.43 -9.58
C LEU A 895 -19.68 -6.14 -8.23
N ILE A 896 -18.56 -5.91 -7.55
CA ILE A 896 -18.23 -6.52 -6.26
C ILE A 896 -18.84 -5.66 -5.13
N SER A 897 -19.66 -6.30 -4.29
CA SER A 897 -20.31 -5.66 -3.14
C SER A 897 -19.27 -5.30 -2.08
N GLY A 898 -19.01 -4.00 -1.88
CA GLY A 898 -17.92 -3.51 -1.04
C GLY A 898 -16.57 -3.40 -1.76
N GLY A 899 -16.56 -3.50 -3.09
CA GLY A 899 -15.39 -3.18 -3.92
C GLY A 899 -15.33 -1.70 -4.31
N CYS A 900 -14.12 -1.17 -4.42
CA CYS A 900 -13.82 0.24 -4.68
C CYS A 900 -14.36 0.72 -6.04
N SER A 901 -14.57 -0.17 -7.00
CA SER A 901 -15.07 0.19 -8.33
C SER A 901 -16.47 0.80 -8.33
N THR A 902 -17.34 0.45 -7.37
CA THR A 902 -18.73 0.97 -7.33
C THR A 902 -18.81 2.49 -7.11
N PRO A 903 -18.17 3.10 -6.08
CA PRO A 903 -18.11 4.56 -5.97
C PRO A 903 -17.37 5.20 -7.14
N VAL A 904 -16.31 4.57 -7.66
CA VAL A 904 -15.54 5.09 -8.81
C VAL A 904 -16.37 5.16 -10.10
N PHE A 905 -17.19 4.16 -10.42
CA PHE A 905 -18.08 4.20 -11.59
C PHE A 905 -19.14 5.31 -11.48
N ARG A 906 -19.60 5.66 -10.27
CA ARG A 906 -20.52 6.78 -10.04
C ARG A 906 -19.87 8.12 -10.37
N VAL A 907 -18.63 8.34 -9.91
CA VAL A 907 -17.82 9.53 -10.25
C VAL A 907 -17.55 9.60 -11.76
N ALA A 908 -17.14 8.48 -12.35
CA ALA A 908 -16.86 8.36 -13.78
C ALA A 908 -18.07 8.75 -14.65
N LEU A 909 -19.27 8.23 -14.34
CA LEU A 909 -20.50 8.59 -15.07
C LEU A 909 -20.84 10.08 -14.96
N VAL A 910 -20.64 10.69 -13.78
CA VAL A 910 -20.85 12.14 -13.59
C VAL A 910 -19.86 12.96 -14.44
N HIS A 911 -18.62 12.49 -14.61
CA HIS A 911 -17.64 13.17 -15.46
C HIS A 911 -17.88 12.93 -16.95
N MET A 912 -18.16 11.70 -17.39
CA MET A 912 -18.47 11.42 -18.81
C MET A 912 -19.73 12.17 -19.29
N ARG A 913 -20.74 12.33 -18.44
CA ARG A 913 -21.95 13.12 -18.74
C ARG A 913 -21.67 14.62 -19.01
N LYS A 914 -20.49 15.14 -18.67
CA LYS A 914 -20.07 16.51 -19.05
C LYS A 914 -19.77 16.64 -20.55
N TYR A 915 -19.38 15.53 -21.20
CA TYR A 915 -18.99 15.46 -22.61
C TYR A 915 -20.07 14.85 -23.53
N ALA A 916 -21.07 14.18 -22.94
CA ALA A 916 -22.17 13.54 -23.66
C ALA A 916 -23.08 14.56 -24.39
N PRO A 917 -23.76 14.16 -25.49
CA PRO A 917 -24.79 14.98 -26.12
C PRO A 917 -25.91 15.34 -25.13
N LYS A 918 -26.34 16.61 -25.11
CA LYS A 918 -27.35 17.12 -24.17
C LYS A 918 -28.78 17.02 -24.71
N ASP A 919 -28.88 16.78 -26.02
CA ASP A 919 -30.06 16.91 -26.86
C ASP A 919 -31.00 15.69 -26.79
N SER A 920 -30.56 14.57 -26.22
CA SER A 920 -31.38 13.39 -25.95
C SER A 920 -30.79 12.51 -24.84
N PRO A 921 -31.55 12.15 -23.78
CA PRO A 921 -31.09 11.20 -22.76
C PRO A 921 -30.67 9.85 -23.34
N THR A 922 -31.34 9.38 -24.40
CA THR A 922 -31.03 8.10 -25.07
C THR A 922 -29.70 8.18 -25.83
N HIS A 923 -29.38 9.34 -26.43
CA HIS A 923 -28.07 9.56 -27.05
C HIS A 923 -26.97 9.70 -26.00
N ALA A 924 -27.26 10.32 -24.86
CA ALA A 924 -26.33 10.40 -23.73
C ALA A 924 -26.03 9.01 -23.15
N ASP A 925 -27.03 8.21 -22.77
CA ASP A 925 -26.81 6.87 -22.23
C ASP A 925 -26.10 5.95 -23.26
N LYS A 926 -26.41 6.05 -24.56
CA LYS A 926 -25.63 5.35 -25.61
C LYS A 926 -24.16 5.79 -25.64
N PHE A 927 -23.87 7.08 -25.62
CA PHE A 927 -22.51 7.62 -25.60
C PHE A 927 -21.70 7.11 -24.39
N LEU A 928 -22.35 6.96 -23.23
CA LEU A 928 -21.74 6.39 -22.02
C LEU A 928 -21.45 4.88 -22.19
N HIS A 929 -22.35 4.13 -22.83
CA HIS A 929 -22.10 2.72 -23.16
C HIS A 929 -20.95 2.57 -24.16
N ASP A 930 -20.94 3.35 -25.25
CA ASP A 930 -19.92 3.30 -26.31
C ASP A 930 -18.51 3.57 -25.72
N ALA A 931 -18.39 4.54 -24.80
CA ALA A 931 -17.14 4.83 -24.08
C ALA A 931 -16.63 3.62 -23.25
N PHE A 932 -17.51 2.99 -22.46
CA PHE A 932 -17.15 1.78 -21.70
C PHE A 932 -16.83 0.58 -22.60
N ILE A 933 -17.51 0.43 -23.74
CA ILE A 933 -17.25 -0.65 -24.69
C ILE A 933 -15.85 -0.51 -25.31
N VAL A 934 -15.47 0.69 -25.74
CA VAL A 934 -14.11 0.95 -26.28
C VAL A 934 -13.05 0.75 -25.19
N ALA A 935 -13.26 1.27 -23.99
CA ALA A 935 -12.34 1.11 -22.86
C ALA A 935 -12.16 -0.36 -22.43
N ALA A 936 -13.25 -1.14 -22.33
CA ALA A 936 -13.20 -2.56 -21.98
C ALA A 936 -12.56 -3.44 -23.08
N ASN A 937 -12.68 -3.05 -24.34
CA ASN A 937 -11.95 -3.69 -25.44
C ASN A 937 -10.45 -3.35 -25.40
N HIS A 938 -10.08 -2.10 -25.09
CA HIS A 938 -8.68 -1.68 -24.95
C HIS A 938 -7.97 -2.33 -23.75
N LEU A 939 -8.67 -2.54 -22.63
CA LEU A 939 -8.16 -3.27 -21.46
C LEU A 939 -8.28 -4.81 -21.60
N HIS A 940 -8.63 -5.33 -22.79
CA HIS A 940 -8.79 -6.77 -23.06
C HIS A 940 -9.71 -7.50 -22.05
N ILE A 941 -10.79 -6.86 -21.59
CA ILE A 941 -11.76 -7.49 -20.67
C ILE A 941 -12.64 -8.46 -21.47
N ASN A 942 -12.29 -9.75 -21.42
CA ASN A 942 -13.04 -10.85 -22.04
C ASN A 942 -13.88 -11.63 -21.03
N ASN A 943 -13.41 -11.79 -19.79
CA ASN A 943 -14.04 -12.65 -18.78
C ASN A 943 -14.22 -11.89 -17.46
N VAL A 944 -15.37 -12.05 -16.80
CA VAL A 944 -15.72 -11.35 -15.56
C VAL A 944 -16.29 -12.31 -14.51
N PRO A 945 -16.02 -12.09 -13.22
CA PRO A 945 -16.61 -12.91 -12.16
C PRO A 945 -18.13 -12.67 -12.09
N TRP A 946 -18.85 -13.72 -11.71
CA TRP A 946 -20.30 -13.79 -11.76
C TRP A 946 -20.88 -14.49 -10.54
N HIS A 947 -22.20 -14.52 -10.38
CA HIS A 947 -22.84 -15.27 -9.30
C HIS A 947 -22.98 -16.77 -9.63
N ARG A 948 -22.82 -17.64 -8.62
CA ARG A 948 -23.18 -19.07 -8.67
C ARG A 948 -24.63 -19.28 -9.16
N PRO A 949 -24.98 -20.48 -9.68
CA PRO A 949 -26.30 -20.73 -10.22
C PRO A 949 -27.35 -20.88 -9.11
N ALA A 950 -28.63 -20.88 -9.47
CA ALA A 950 -29.69 -21.12 -8.50
C ALA A 950 -29.70 -22.59 -8.06
N GLY A 951 -29.45 -22.86 -6.77
CA GLY A 951 -29.74 -24.17 -6.18
C GLY A 951 -31.25 -24.48 -6.24
N PRO A 952 -31.65 -25.77 -6.26
CA PRO A 952 -33.05 -26.16 -6.49
C PRO A 952 -34.04 -25.68 -5.41
N ARG A 953 -33.54 -25.32 -4.22
CA ARG A 953 -34.31 -24.65 -3.15
C ARG A 953 -33.46 -23.55 -2.51
N GLY A 954 -33.46 -22.35 -3.08
CA GLY A 954 -32.73 -21.21 -2.51
C GLY A 954 -32.98 -19.89 -3.24
N ARG A 955 -32.81 -18.76 -2.52
CA ARG A 955 -32.83 -17.42 -3.11
C ARG A 955 -31.62 -17.25 -4.02
N ARG A 956 -31.81 -16.81 -5.28
CA ARG A 956 -30.71 -16.58 -6.22
C ARG A 956 -29.69 -15.60 -5.62
N SER A 957 -28.44 -16.04 -5.46
CA SER A 957 -27.34 -15.11 -5.21
C SER A 957 -27.21 -14.14 -6.37
N ARG A 958 -26.84 -12.90 -6.06
CA ARG A 958 -26.52 -11.85 -7.05
C ARG A 958 -25.09 -11.32 -6.90
N LYS A 959 -24.36 -11.74 -5.86
CA LYS A 959 -22.98 -11.30 -5.62
C LYS A 959 -22.04 -12.09 -6.54
N PRO A 960 -21.04 -11.44 -7.17
CA PRO A 960 -19.98 -12.18 -7.86
C PRO A 960 -19.14 -12.97 -6.85
N VAL A 961 -18.61 -14.12 -7.29
CA VAL A 961 -17.67 -14.95 -6.52
C VAL A 961 -16.54 -15.42 -7.44
N PHE A 962 -15.41 -15.81 -6.86
CA PHE A 962 -14.19 -16.14 -7.61
C PHE A 962 -14.30 -17.43 -8.45
N ASP A 963 -15.16 -18.37 -8.06
CA ASP A 963 -15.32 -19.69 -8.69
C ASP A 963 -16.45 -19.71 -9.74
N SER A 964 -16.68 -18.57 -10.40
CA SER A 964 -17.85 -18.38 -11.26
C SER A 964 -17.57 -17.25 -12.26
N TRP A 965 -17.50 -17.59 -13.54
CA TRP A 965 -17.08 -16.66 -14.60
C TRP A 965 -18.03 -16.65 -15.79
N VAL A 966 -18.25 -15.46 -16.36
CA VAL A 966 -18.98 -15.27 -17.62
C VAL A 966 -18.08 -14.58 -18.64
N ASN A 967 -18.10 -15.09 -19.88
CA ASN A 967 -17.40 -14.52 -21.02
C ASN A 967 -18.28 -13.47 -21.73
N LEU A 968 -17.65 -12.37 -22.16
CA LEU A 968 -18.27 -11.21 -22.83
C LEU A 968 -18.22 -11.28 -24.37
N GLY A 969 -17.87 -12.43 -24.92
CA GLY A 969 -17.64 -12.73 -26.34
C GLY A 969 -18.82 -13.40 -27.06
N LYS A 970 -20.06 -13.07 -26.68
CA LYS A 970 -21.31 -13.58 -27.26
C LYS A 970 -21.36 -13.47 -28.79
N ALA A 971 -20.98 -14.54 -29.47
CA ALA A 971 -21.12 -14.72 -30.91
C ALA A 971 -22.55 -15.14 -31.30
N VAL A 972 -22.94 -14.80 -32.54
CA VAL A 972 -24.12 -15.37 -33.22
C VAL A 972 -23.74 -16.77 -33.73
N ASP A 973 -24.30 -17.80 -33.09
CA ASP A 973 -24.24 -19.24 -33.43
C ASP A 973 -23.02 -19.75 -34.25
N LEU A 974 -21.82 -19.46 -33.75
CA LEU A 974 -20.64 -20.26 -34.08
C LEU A 974 -20.77 -21.63 -33.37
N GLN A 975 -20.93 -22.70 -34.16
CA GLN A 975 -20.91 -24.06 -33.64
C GLN A 975 -19.54 -24.38 -33.04
N ALA A 976 -19.52 -24.95 -31.83
CA ALA A 976 -18.28 -25.21 -31.09
C ALA A 976 -17.38 -26.20 -31.84
N ILE A 977 -16.13 -25.79 -32.08
CA ILE A 977 -15.17 -26.52 -32.92
C ILE A 977 -14.54 -27.67 -32.13
N LYS A 978 -14.60 -28.89 -32.67
CA LYS A 978 -13.72 -29.99 -32.25
C LYS A 978 -12.35 -29.80 -32.89
N CYS A 979 -11.44 -29.12 -32.19
CA CYS A 979 -10.05 -29.03 -32.63
C CYS A 979 -9.33 -30.38 -32.41
N ASN A 980 -8.82 -30.97 -33.47
CA ASN A 980 -7.89 -32.11 -33.39
C ASN A 980 -6.49 -31.57 -33.02
N HIS A 981 -6.21 -31.44 -31.72
CA HIS A 981 -4.90 -31.00 -31.23
C HIS A 981 -3.90 -32.15 -31.13
N THR A 982 -2.67 -31.92 -31.59
CA THR A 982 -1.49 -32.65 -31.12
C THR A 982 -1.25 -32.29 -29.66
N GLN A 983 -1.13 -33.29 -28.79
CA GLN A 983 -1.01 -33.12 -27.33
C GLN A 983 0.06 -32.10 -26.94
N SER A 984 -0.34 -31.02 -26.27
CA SER A 984 0.57 -30.10 -25.60
C SER A 984 0.58 -30.45 -24.11
N GLY A 985 1.75 -30.61 -23.50
CA GLY A 985 1.91 -31.04 -22.10
C GLY A 985 1.46 -30.00 -21.04
N ASN A 986 0.43 -29.20 -21.31
CA ASN A 986 -0.05 -28.15 -20.44
C ASN A 986 -1.54 -27.86 -20.66
N ALA A 987 -2.43 -28.59 -19.97
CA ALA A 987 -3.88 -28.50 -20.12
C ALA A 987 -4.47 -27.09 -19.98
N ALA A 988 -3.89 -26.23 -19.13
CA ALA A 988 -4.33 -24.83 -18.99
C ALA A 988 -4.05 -23.98 -20.25
N ALA A 989 -3.01 -24.31 -21.03
CA ALA A 989 -2.78 -23.70 -22.35
C ALA A 989 -3.83 -24.15 -23.37
N GLU A 990 -4.18 -25.45 -23.39
CA GLU A 990 -5.20 -25.99 -24.30
C GLU A 990 -6.61 -25.48 -23.97
N ALA A 991 -6.93 -25.29 -22.68
CA ALA A 991 -8.16 -24.63 -22.26
C ALA A 991 -8.19 -23.15 -22.64
N SER A 992 -7.07 -22.43 -22.48
CA SER A 992 -6.93 -21.05 -22.96
C SER A 992 -7.12 -20.95 -24.48
N GLN A 993 -6.56 -21.88 -25.26
CA GLN A 993 -6.75 -21.92 -26.71
C GLN A 993 -8.21 -22.21 -27.09
N ARG A 994 -8.89 -23.15 -26.43
CA ARG A 994 -10.33 -23.42 -26.67
C ARG A 994 -11.22 -22.23 -26.33
N ALA A 995 -10.96 -21.53 -25.22
CA ALA A 995 -11.68 -20.32 -24.87
C ALA A 995 -11.44 -19.19 -25.89
N GLN A 996 -10.18 -18.98 -26.31
CA GLN A 996 -9.79 -18.02 -27.35
C GLN A 996 -10.35 -18.38 -28.75
N ALA A 997 -10.61 -19.67 -29.01
CA ALA A 997 -11.27 -20.14 -30.23
C ALA A 997 -12.78 -19.85 -30.24
N ALA A 998 -13.44 -19.91 -29.08
CA ALA A 998 -14.89 -19.70 -28.94
C ALA A 998 -15.33 -18.22 -28.81
N ASP A 999 -14.48 -17.34 -28.28
CA ASP A 999 -14.78 -15.91 -28.12
C ASP A 999 -14.53 -15.13 -29.43
N SER A 1000 -15.57 -14.48 -29.99
CA SER A 1000 -15.47 -13.73 -31.26
C SER A 1000 -14.73 -12.40 -31.16
N ARG A 1001 -14.45 -11.90 -29.96
CA ARG A 1001 -13.61 -10.72 -29.68
C ARG A 1001 -12.16 -11.08 -29.41
N ALA A 1002 -11.84 -12.36 -29.26
CA ALA A 1002 -10.49 -12.78 -28.91
C ALA A 1002 -9.46 -12.42 -29.99
N VAL A 1003 -8.31 -11.97 -29.50
CA VAL A 1003 -7.05 -11.69 -30.22
C VAL A 1003 -6.70 -12.85 -31.16
N TRP A 1004 -6.28 -12.56 -32.39
CA TRP A 1004 -5.79 -13.57 -33.34
C TRP A 1004 -4.81 -12.97 -34.34
N SER A 1005 -3.79 -13.75 -34.69
CA SER A 1005 -2.83 -13.43 -35.76
C SER A 1005 -3.20 -14.22 -37.01
N ALA A 1006 -3.30 -13.55 -38.15
CA ALA A 1006 -3.58 -14.18 -39.44
C ALA A 1006 -2.37 -14.97 -40.00
N ASP A 1007 -1.16 -14.81 -39.47
CA ASP A 1007 -0.04 -15.75 -39.66
C ASP A 1007 -0.22 -17.06 -38.85
N SER A 1008 -0.68 -16.95 -37.60
CA SER A 1008 -0.74 -18.07 -36.64
C SER A 1008 -1.79 -19.15 -36.97
N ILE A 1009 -2.82 -18.82 -37.74
CA ILE A 1009 -3.87 -19.76 -38.15
C ILE A 1009 -3.42 -20.65 -39.32
N THR A 1010 -4.18 -21.70 -39.62
CA THR A 1010 -4.12 -22.37 -40.93
C THR A 1010 -5.14 -21.74 -41.89
N LEU A 1011 -4.92 -21.86 -43.21
CA LEU A 1011 -5.98 -21.54 -44.19
C LEU A 1011 -7.20 -22.44 -44.01
N GLN A 1012 -7.02 -23.66 -43.52
CA GLN A 1012 -8.11 -24.61 -43.27
C GLN A 1012 -9.08 -24.11 -42.18
N SER A 1013 -8.53 -23.46 -41.15
CA SER A 1013 -9.29 -22.85 -40.04
C SER A 1013 -9.81 -21.44 -40.33
N LEU A 1014 -9.51 -20.83 -41.49
CA LEU A 1014 -9.92 -19.46 -41.82
C LEU A 1014 -11.43 -19.15 -41.63
N PRO A 1015 -12.38 -20.07 -41.90
CA PRO A 1015 -13.81 -19.84 -41.64
C PRO A 1015 -14.13 -19.46 -40.18
N ASP A 1016 -13.34 -19.95 -39.21
CA ASP A 1016 -13.53 -19.72 -37.77
C ASP A 1016 -12.99 -18.38 -37.27
N TYR A 1017 -12.26 -17.66 -38.13
CA TYR A 1017 -11.66 -16.36 -37.81
C TYR A 1017 -12.25 -15.20 -38.62
N ILE A 1018 -12.70 -15.44 -39.86
CA ILE A 1018 -13.23 -14.38 -40.73
C ILE A 1018 -14.57 -13.78 -40.25
N LEU A 1019 -15.26 -14.45 -39.32
CA LEU A 1019 -16.50 -13.98 -38.68
C LEU A 1019 -16.25 -13.30 -37.32
N ARG A 1020 -14.99 -13.10 -36.90
CA ARG A 1020 -14.66 -12.44 -35.64
C ARG A 1020 -14.91 -10.94 -35.70
N SER A 1021 -15.36 -10.37 -34.58
CA SER A 1021 -15.58 -8.92 -34.45
C SER A 1021 -14.29 -8.12 -34.27
N ARG A 1022 -13.17 -8.79 -33.95
CA ARG A 1022 -11.82 -8.22 -33.91
C ARG A 1022 -11.05 -8.63 -35.18
N LEU A 1023 -10.40 -7.67 -35.82
CA LEU A 1023 -9.50 -7.88 -36.96
C LEU A 1023 -8.19 -8.56 -36.51
N PRO A 1024 -7.46 -9.25 -37.40
CA PRO A 1024 -6.19 -9.86 -37.02
C PRO A 1024 -5.14 -8.79 -36.67
N ASP A 1025 -4.23 -9.09 -35.76
CA ASP A 1025 -3.31 -8.08 -35.20
C ASP A 1025 -2.33 -7.49 -36.25
N GLU A 1026 -2.06 -8.21 -37.34
CA GLU A 1026 -1.30 -7.71 -38.50
C GLU A 1026 -2.05 -6.61 -39.29
N PHE A 1027 -3.33 -6.37 -39.00
CA PHE A 1027 -4.14 -5.30 -39.58
C PHE A 1027 -3.98 -3.98 -38.78
N SER A 1028 -2.74 -3.51 -38.67
CA SER A 1028 -2.32 -2.38 -37.82
C SER A 1028 -1.30 -1.49 -38.54
N LEU A 1029 -1.16 -0.22 -38.11
CA LEU A 1029 -0.13 0.69 -38.64
C LEU A 1029 1.28 0.20 -38.30
N GLU A 1030 1.47 -0.29 -37.08
CA GLU A 1030 2.73 -0.85 -36.57
C GLU A 1030 3.28 -2.00 -37.44
N SER A 1031 2.39 -2.78 -38.06
CA SER A 1031 2.76 -3.86 -38.99
C SER A 1031 3.30 -3.36 -40.33
N ILE A 1032 3.18 -2.06 -40.65
CA ILE A 1032 3.56 -1.47 -41.93
C ILE A 1032 4.79 -0.58 -41.76
N ASN A 1033 5.91 -0.98 -42.37
CA ASN A 1033 7.09 -0.10 -42.47
C ASN A 1033 6.81 1.07 -43.44
N LEU A 1034 6.17 2.11 -42.93
CA LEU A 1034 6.18 3.46 -43.49
C LEU A 1034 7.51 4.11 -43.10
N ALA A 1035 8.32 4.50 -44.08
CA ALA A 1035 9.54 5.26 -43.83
C ALA A 1035 9.22 6.75 -43.98
N ASP A 1036 9.51 7.53 -42.94
CA ASP A 1036 9.32 8.98 -42.93
C ASP A 1036 10.07 9.64 -44.09
N ASN A 1037 9.28 10.06 -45.08
CA ASN A 1037 9.70 10.89 -46.19
C ASN A 1037 8.63 11.96 -46.35
N SER A 1038 8.84 13.08 -45.65
CA SER A 1038 8.02 14.28 -45.73
C SER A 1038 8.21 14.94 -47.11
N SER A 1039 7.51 14.43 -48.11
CA SER A 1039 7.46 15.03 -49.45
C SER A 1039 6.71 16.37 -49.38
N SER A 1040 7.45 17.47 -49.39
CA SER A 1040 6.97 18.84 -49.21
C SER A 1040 6.28 19.43 -50.45
N ASP A 1041 5.48 18.62 -51.15
CA ASP A 1041 4.81 18.98 -52.40
C ASP A 1041 3.31 18.66 -52.27
N GLY A 1042 2.53 19.70 -51.96
CA GLY A 1042 1.25 19.59 -51.26
C GLY A 1042 0.03 19.23 -52.11
N GLN A 1043 0.04 18.07 -52.77
CA GLN A 1043 -1.10 17.65 -53.61
C GLN A 1043 -1.50 16.16 -53.58
N GLU A 1044 -0.73 15.24 -53.00
CA GLU A 1044 -1.18 13.87 -52.68
C GLU A 1044 -1.26 13.65 -51.16
N PRO A 1045 -2.28 12.93 -50.64
CA PRO A 1045 -2.34 12.55 -49.23
C PRO A 1045 -1.11 11.77 -48.78
N SER A 1046 -0.66 11.95 -47.54
CA SER A 1046 0.48 11.17 -47.06
C SER A 1046 0.17 9.67 -47.04
N SER A 1047 1.21 8.86 -47.06
CA SER A 1047 1.04 7.41 -47.05
C SER A 1047 0.49 6.87 -45.74
N GLN A 1048 0.53 7.67 -44.66
CA GLN A 1048 -0.07 7.32 -43.38
C GLN A 1048 -1.58 7.61 -43.40
N GLU A 1049 -2.00 8.80 -43.85
CA GLU A 1049 -3.42 9.23 -43.93
C GLU A 1049 -4.33 8.20 -44.62
N ILE A 1050 -3.85 7.56 -45.69
CA ILE A 1050 -4.66 6.58 -46.43
C ILE A 1050 -4.76 5.23 -45.69
N TYR A 1051 -3.74 4.79 -44.94
CA TYR A 1051 -3.89 3.63 -44.05
C TYR A 1051 -4.79 3.95 -42.86
N GLU A 1052 -4.65 5.13 -42.26
CA GLU A 1052 -5.54 5.63 -41.20
C GLU A 1052 -6.99 5.71 -41.68
N TRP A 1053 -7.25 6.27 -42.86
CA TRP A 1053 -8.58 6.33 -43.46
C TRP A 1053 -9.14 4.92 -43.74
N VAL A 1054 -8.33 4.01 -44.31
CA VAL A 1054 -8.75 2.63 -44.56
C VAL A 1054 -9.14 1.93 -43.26
N PHE A 1055 -8.32 2.06 -42.20
CA PHE A 1055 -8.58 1.43 -40.92
C PHE A 1055 -9.81 2.03 -40.22
N ALA A 1056 -9.98 3.36 -40.23
CA ALA A 1056 -11.16 4.04 -39.70
C ALA A 1056 -12.47 3.68 -40.46
N ASN A 1057 -12.38 3.37 -41.76
CA ASN A 1057 -13.53 3.04 -42.59
C ASN A 1057 -13.74 1.52 -42.79
N PHE A 1058 -12.88 0.67 -42.20
CA PHE A 1058 -12.98 -0.78 -42.36
C PHE A 1058 -14.18 -1.34 -41.60
N ASN A 1059 -15.07 -2.03 -42.30
CA ASN A 1059 -16.21 -2.72 -41.68
C ASN A 1059 -16.29 -4.15 -42.22
N ILE A 1060 -15.99 -5.13 -41.36
CA ILE A 1060 -15.96 -6.55 -41.73
C ILE A 1060 -17.33 -7.11 -42.16
N ASN A 1061 -18.43 -6.37 -41.98
CA ASN A 1061 -19.75 -6.79 -42.48
C ASN A 1061 -20.00 -6.38 -43.95
N LYS A 1062 -19.13 -5.58 -44.55
CA LYS A 1062 -19.25 -5.19 -45.98
C LYS A 1062 -18.60 -6.28 -46.87
N PRO A 1063 -19.29 -6.80 -47.90
CA PRO A 1063 -18.76 -7.83 -48.81
C PRO A 1063 -17.36 -7.55 -49.36
N LEU A 1064 -17.11 -6.33 -49.86
CA LEU A 1064 -15.80 -5.94 -50.40
C LEU A 1064 -14.68 -5.99 -49.36
N HIS A 1065 -14.97 -5.64 -48.11
CA HIS A 1065 -13.99 -5.62 -47.02
C HIS A 1065 -13.61 -7.04 -46.57
N GLN A 1066 -14.57 -7.97 -46.52
CA GLN A 1066 -14.26 -9.39 -46.29
C GLN A 1066 -13.40 -9.96 -47.42
N ILE A 1067 -13.80 -9.75 -48.68
CA ILE A 1067 -13.01 -10.18 -49.84
C ILE A 1067 -11.59 -9.63 -49.78
N ALA A 1068 -11.45 -8.34 -49.44
CA ALA A 1068 -10.17 -7.67 -49.33
C ALA A 1068 -9.26 -8.32 -48.27
N LEU A 1069 -9.76 -8.52 -47.05
CA LEU A 1069 -9.02 -9.16 -45.96
C LEU A 1069 -8.64 -10.61 -46.29
N ILE A 1070 -9.56 -11.41 -46.82
CA ILE A 1070 -9.30 -12.77 -47.29
C ILE A 1070 -8.19 -12.78 -48.35
N ALA A 1071 -8.25 -11.86 -49.34
CA ALA A 1071 -7.23 -11.75 -50.37
C ALA A 1071 -5.86 -11.37 -49.79
N GLY A 1072 -5.79 -10.49 -48.80
CA GLY A 1072 -4.55 -10.18 -48.08
C GLY A 1072 -3.95 -11.39 -47.37
N ILE A 1073 -4.79 -12.20 -46.71
CA ILE A 1073 -4.36 -13.45 -46.06
C ILE A 1073 -3.84 -14.46 -47.10
N TYR A 1074 -4.56 -14.70 -48.20
CA TYR A 1074 -4.08 -15.61 -49.26
C TYR A 1074 -2.80 -15.11 -49.95
N VAL A 1075 -2.64 -13.80 -50.14
CA VAL A 1075 -1.41 -13.21 -50.68
C VAL A 1075 -0.23 -13.37 -49.73
N SER A 1076 -0.41 -13.17 -48.41
CA SER A 1076 0.65 -13.34 -47.42
C SER A 1076 1.26 -14.76 -47.47
N ARG A 1077 0.40 -15.79 -47.61
CA ARG A 1077 0.81 -17.21 -47.71
C ARG A 1077 1.48 -17.61 -49.02
N ILE A 1078 1.63 -16.68 -49.97
CA ILE A 1078 2.46 -16.87 -51.18
C ILE A 1078 3.56 -15.83 -51.37
N ILE A 1079 3.89 -15.01 -50.37
CA ILE A 1079 5.12 -14.21 -50.41
C ILE A 1079 6.33 -15.16 -50.33
N PRO A 1080 7.36 -15.05 -51.20
CA PRO A 1080 7.65 -13.97 -52.15
C PRO A 1080 7.24 -14.25 -53.62
N ASP A 1081 6.35 -15.20 -53.89
CA ASP A 1081 6.00 -15.72 -55.23
C ASP A 1081 4.90 -14.95 -55.99
N ILE A 1082 4.59 -13.72 -55.58
CA ILE A 1082 3.51 -12.91 -56.19
C ILE A 1082 3.83 -12.35 -57.60
N PHE A 1083 5.04 -12.61 -58.11
CA PHE A 1083 5.58 -11.99 -59.33
C PHE A 1083 5.27 -12.84 -60.57
N TRP A 1084 5.78 -12.39 -61.71
CA TRP A 1084 5.75 -13.00 -63.04
C TRP A 1084 6.94 -12.41 -63.83
N ALA A 1085 7.39 -13.05 -64.90
CA ALA A 1085 8.50 -12.53 -65.72
C ALA A 1085 8.00 -11.93 -67.04
N ASN A 1086 8.68 -10.92 -67.58
CA ASN A 1086 8.31 -10.32 -68.87
C ASN A 1086 8.30 -11.31 -70.04
N SER A 1087 9.03 -12.43 -69.93
CA SER A 1087 8.97 -13.59 -70.83
C SER A 1087 7.61 -14.26 -70.90
N ASP A 1088 6.84 -14.18 -69.81
CA ASP A 1088 5.55 -14.84 -69.63
C ASP A 1088 4.40 -14.00 -70.20
N LYS A 1089 4.71 -12.79 -70.70
CA LYS A 1089 3.72 -11.89 -71.28
C LYS A 1089 3.23 -12.41 -72.64
N PRO A 1090 1.91 -12.57 -72.84
CA PRO A 1090 1.35 -12.83 -74.16
C PRO A 1090 1.78 -11.75 -75.17
N LYS A 1091 2.12 -12.15 -76.40
CA LYS A 1091 2.46 -11.20 -77.47
C LYS A 1091 1.23 -10.35 -77.81
N ALA A 1092 1.43 -9.04 -77.97
CA ALA A 1092 0.34 -8.05 -77.98
C ALA A 1092 -0.68 -8.22 -79.13
N HIS A 1093 -0.32 -8.90 -80.22
CA HIS A 1093 -1.21 -9.21 -81.34
C HIS A 1093 -2.16 -10.40 -81.10
N THR A 1094 -2.01 -11.12 -80.00
CA THR A 1094 -2.71 -12.41 -79.75
C THR A 1094 -3.98 -12.27 -78.90
N ILE A 1095 -4.35 -11.04 -78.52
CA ILE A 1095 -5.46 -10.76 -77.59
C ILE A 1095 -6.32 -9.63 -78.16
N ALA A 1096 -7.45 -9.99 -78.78
CA ALA A 1096 -8.37 -9.05 -79.42
C ALA A 1096 -9.52 -8.58 -78.50
N ASP A 1097 -9.71 -9.20 -77.33
CA ASP A 1097 -10.83 -8.93 -76.42
C ASP A 1097 -10.39 -8.83 -74.94
N HIS A 1098 -11.16 -8.07 -74.16
CA HIS A 1098 -10.95 -7.79 -72.74
C HIS A 1098 -11.16 -9.00 -71.82
N ILE A 1099 -12.04 -9.96 -72.18
CA ILE A 1099 -12.20 -11.23 -71.45
C ILE A 1099 -10.97 -12.11 -71.71
N ALA A 1100 -10.53 -12.19 -72.96
CA ALA A 1100 -9.27 -12.88 -73.30
C ALA A 1100 -8.05 -12.25 -72.61
N LEU A 1101 -7.99 -10.92 -72.52
CA LEU A 1101 -6.94 -10.20 -71.79
C LEU A 1101 -6.96 -10.51 -70.29
N THR A 1102 -8.14 -10.48 -69.68
CA THR A 1102 -8.35 -10.82 -68.27
C THR A 1102 -7.89 -12.26 -68.00
N ASN A 1103 -8.36 -13.22 -68.80
CA ASN A 1103 -7.99 -14.63 -68.65
C ASN A 1103 -6.49 -14.88 -68.85
N ALA A 1104 -5.86 -14.23 -69.82
CA ALA A 1104 -4.43 -14.34 -70.07
C ALA A 1104 -3.55 -13.75 -68.94
N ILE A 1105 -4.04 -12.71 -68.24
CA ILE A 1105 -3.40 -12.20 -67.02
C ILE A 1105 -3.57 -13.18 -65.85
N ARG A 1106 -4.76 -13.79 -65.71
CA ARG A 1106 -5.02 -14.80 -64.66
C ARG A 1106 -4.20 -16.09 -64.85
N ALA A 1107 -3.88 -16.45 -66.09
CA ALA A 1107 -3.04 -17.59 -66.44
C ALA A 1107 -1.52 -17.39 -66.22
N LEU A 1108 -1.08 -16.21 -65.75
CA LEU A 1108 0.33 -15.96 -65.45
C LEU A 1108 0.86 -16.87 -64.33
N PRO A 1109 2.07 -17.45 -64.46
CA PRO A 1109 2.69 -18.25 -63.40
C PRO A 1109 3.09 -17.39 -62.19
N TRP A 1110 2.91 -17.93 -60.98
CA TRP A 1110 3.35 -17.29 -59.74
C TRP A 1110 4.84 -17.60 -59.51
N LYS A 1111 5.68 -16.55 -59.48
CA LYS A 1111 7.15 -16.66 -59.46
C LYS A 1111 7.77 -15.81 -58.34
N PRO A 1112 8.91 -16.23 -57.75
CA PRO A 1112 9.65 -15.43 -56.77
C PRO A 1112 10.24 -14.15 -57.34
N ASN A 1113 10.56 -13.19 -56.47
CA ASN A 1113 11.19 -11.92 -56.86
C ASN A 1113 12.64 -12.09 -57.35
N ALA A 1114 12.84 -12.27 -58.65
CA ALA A 1114 14.16 -12.31 -59.28
C ALA A 1114 14.96 -10.99 -59.20
N SER A 1115 14.37 -9.88 -58.74
CA SER A 1115 14.97 -8.53 -58.82
C SER A 1115 15.53 -7.97 -57.51
N GLY A 1116 15.51 -8.72 -56.41
CA GLY A 1116 16.14 -8.35 -55.13
C GLY A 1116 15.55 -7.12 -54.40
N ARG A 1117 14.53 -6.45 -54.96
CA ARG A 1117 13.93 -5.21 -54.43
C ARG A 1117 13.49 -5.34 -52.96
N LYS A 1118 13.83 -4.32 -52.16
CA LYS A 1118 13.44 -4.19 -50.73
C LYS A 1118 11.91 -4.13 -50.59
N GLY A 1119 11.39 -4.63 -49.47
CA GLY A 1119 9.97 -4.50 -49.07
C GLY A 1119 9.08 -5.72 -49.27
N CYS A 1120 9.54 -6.79 -49.95
CA CYS A 1120 8.73 -7.98 -50.25
C CYS A 1120 9.17 -9.24 -49.48
N LYS A 1121 9.60 -9.09 -48.21
CA LYS A 1121 10.13 -10.18 -47.36
C LYS A 1121 9.29 -10.51 -46.13
N LEU A 1122 8.30 -9.68 -45.78
CA LEU A 1122 7.47 -9.83 -44.58
C LEU A 1122 6.03 -10.13 -45.01
N PRO A 1123 5.53 -11.38 -44.85
CA PRO A 1123 4.15 -11.73 -45.19
C PRO A 1123 3.11 -10.85 -44.50
N GLN A 1124 3.36 -10.53 -43.23
CA GLN A 1124 2.50 -9.76 -42.33
C GLN A 1124 2.01 -8.44 -42.94
N GLN A 1125 2.91 -7.70 -43.60
CA GLN A 1125 2.57 -6.43 -44.28
C GLN A 1125 1.46 -6.58 -45.32
N PHE A 1126 1.33 -7.73 -45.99
CA PHE A 1126 0.34 -7.91 -47.05
C PHE A 1126 -1.09 -8.09 -46.49
N ILE A 1127 -1.24 -8.46 -45.22
CA ILE A 1127 -2.55 -8.55 -44.54
C ILE A 1127 -3.20 -7.17 -44.41
N ALA A 1128 -2.42 -6.09 -44.21
CA ALA A 1128 -2.92 -4.72 -44.20
C ALA A 1128 -2.81 -4.01 -45.58
N MET A 1129 -1.70 -4.22 -46.30
CA MET A 1129 -1.43 -3.48 -47.55
C MET A 1129 -2.31 -3.90 -48.74
N VAL A 1130 -2.72 -5.17 -48.84
CA VAL A 1130 -3.61 -5.63 -49.91
C VAL A 1130 -5.04 -5.09 -49.71
N PRO A 1131 -5.66 -5.16 -48.51
CA PRO A 1131 -6.96 -4.55 -48.30
C PRO A 1131 -6.98 -3.04 -48.49
N ALA A 1132 -5.95 -2.32 -48.01
CA ALA A 1132 -5.86 -0.88 -48.22
C ALA A 1132 -5.83 -0.52 -49.72
N TYR A 1133 -5.08 -1.28 -50.52
CA TYR A 1133 -5.04 -1.06 -51.97
C TYR A 1133 -6.39 -1.36 -52.67
N ILE A 1134 -7.17 -2.31 -52.15
CA ILE A 1134 -8.51 -2.65 -52.69
C ILE A 1134 -9.55 -1.59 -52.32
N LEU A 1135 -9.43 -0.99 -51.13
CA LEU A 1135 -10.39 -0.02 -50.59
C LEU A 1135 -10.05 1.44 -50.96
N ALA A 1136 -8.77 1.76 -51.17
CA ALA A 1136 -8.25 3.06 -51.59
C ALA A 1136 -7.13 2.89 -52.64
N PRO A 1137 -7.47 2.75 -53.94
CA PRO A 1137 -6.48 2.45 -54.99
C PRO A 1137 -5.62 3.65 -55.40
N TRP A 1138 -4.45 3.83 -54.76
CA TRP A 1138 -3.38 4.72 -55.23
C TRP A 1138 -2.39 4.02 -56.19
N ASN A 1139 -1.46 4.75 -56.82
CA ASN A 1139 -0.60 4.16 -57.87
C ASN A 1139 0.92 4.13 -57.59
N ALA A 1140 1.47 5.02 -56.76
CA ALA A 1140 2.92 5.22 -56.66
C ALA A 1140 3.69 4.22 -55.77
N LYS A 1141 3.37 4.09 -54.47
CA LYS A 1141 4.23 3.36 -53.51
C LYS A 1141 3.94 1.86 -53.41
N ASN A 1142 2.68 1.42 -53.48
CA ASN A 1142 2.32 0.01 -53.34
C ASN A 1142 2.69 -0.84 -54.58
N SER A 1143 2.75 -0.22 -55.77
CA SER A 1143 3.18 -0.87 -57.02
C SER A 1143 4.66 -1.31 -56.98
N ALA A 1144 5.51 -0.65 -56.18
CA ALA A 1144 6.88 -1.10 -55.93
C ALA A 1144 6.95 -2.47 -55.22
N LYS A 1145 5.94 -2.81 -54.41
CA LYS A 1145 5.73 -4.15 -53.80
C LYS A 1145 4.85 -5.08 -54.67
N TRP A 1146 4.60 -4.72 -55.93
CA TRP A 1146 3.68 -5.40 -56.86
C TRP A 1146 2.21 -5.50 -56.44
N ILE A 1147 1.81 -4.76 -55.39
CA ILE A 1147 0.41 -4.55 -55.05
C ILE A 1147 -0.12 -3.47 -56.01
N GLY A 1148 -0.77 -3.92 -57.08
CA GLY A 1148 -1.21 -3.08 -58.20
C GLY A 1148 -2.35 -3.72 -59.00
N PRO A 1149 -2.86 -3.07 -60.06
CA PRO A 1149 -4.07 -3.53 -60.76
C PRO A 1149 -3.91 -4.95 -61.35
N LEU A 1150 -2.71 -5.28 -61.85
CA LEU A 1150 -2.40 -6.60 -62.40
C LEU A 1150 -2.56 -7.71 -61.35
N LEU A 1151 -2.18 -7.48 -60.08
CA LEU A 1151 -2.36 -8.46 -59.00
C LEU A 1151 -3.85 -8.68 -58.71
N LEU A 1152 -4.65 -7.61 -58.66
CA LEU A 1152 -6.09 -7.72 -58.44
C LEU A 1152 -6.82 -8.36 -59.63
N VAL A 1153 -6.36 -8.18 -60.87
CA VAL A 1153 -6.86 -8.95 -62.03
C VAL A 1153 -6.53 -10.44 -61.89
N ARG A 1154 -5.30 -10.81 -61.48
CA ARG A 1154 -4.93 -12.23 -61.21
C ARG A 1154 -5.86 -12.89 -60.19
N LEU A 1155 -6.08 -12.20 -59.06
CA LEU A 1155 -7.01 -12.59 -57.99
C LEU A 1155 -8.49 -12.59 -58.42
N GLY A 1156 -8.82 -12.07 -59.60
CA GLY A 1156 -10.20 -12.00 -60.11
C GLY A 1156 -11.06 -10.91 -59.48
N LEU A 1157 -10.45 -9.89 -58.85
CA LEU A 1157 -11.09 -8.76 -58.19
C LEU A 1157 -11.22 -7.52 -59.09
N LEU A 1158 -10.52 -7.51 -60.22
CA LEU A 1158 -10.65 -6.54 -61.31
C LEU A 1158 -10.85 -7.26 -62.65
N ARG A 1159 -11.36 -6.55 -63.65
CA ARG A 1159 -11.29 -6.94 -65.07
C ARG A 1159 -10.28 -6.06 -65.79
N ALA A 1160 -9.44 -6.65 -66.64
CA ALA A 1160 -8.63 -5.88 -67.57
C ALA A 1160 -9.49 -5.37 -68.73
N VAL A 1161 -9.21 -4.16 -69.22
CA VAL A 1161 -9.91 -3.53 -70.35
C VAL A 1161 -8.96 -3.29 -71.52
N ALA A 1162 -7.72 -2.83 -71.26
CA ALA A 1162 -6.75 -2.54 -72.31
C ALA A 1162 -5.31 -2.95 -71.94
N GLY A 1163 -4.48 -3.19 -72.98
CA GLY A 1163 -3.11 -3.69 -72.86
C GLY A 1163 -2.10 -2.79 -72.12
N ARG A 1164 -2.51 -1.60 -71.65
CA ARG A 1164 -1.72 -0.75 -70.75
C ARG A 1164 -1.83 -1.16 -69.27
N VAL A 1165 -2.78 -2.04 -68.89
CA VAL A 1165 -2.86 -2.64 -67.53
C VAL A 1165 -1.56 -3.31 -67.09
N TRP A 1166 -0.79 -3.86 -68.04
CA TRP A 1166 0.56 -4.41 -67.85
C TRP A 1166 1.60 -3.40 -67.34
N LYS A 1167 1.28 -2.10 -67.33
CA LYS A 1167 2.11 -1.01 -66.78
C LYS A 1167 1.46 -0.30 -65.58
N GLY A 1168 0.30 -0.77 -65.08
CA GLY A 1168 -0.45 -0.06 -64.03
C GLY A 1168 -1.13 1.23 -64.51
N GLY A 1169 -1.51 1.30 -65.79
CA GLY A 1169 -2.20 2.45 -66.39
C GLY A 1169 -3.57 2.76 -65.75
N PRO A 1170 -4.21 3.88 -66.15
CA PRO A 1170 -5.34 4.47 -65.42
C PRO A 1170 -6.55 3.56 -65.19
N PRO A 1171 -7.25 3.72 -64.05
CA PRO A 1171 -8.53 3.06 -63.80
C PRO A 1171 -9.59 3.47 -64.83
N PHE A 1172 -10.60 2.62 -64.99
CA PHE A 1172 -11.71 2.71 -65.94
C PHE A 1172 -11.33 2.64 -67.42
N GLU A 1173 -10.18 3.15 -67.83
CA GLU A 1173 -9.63 2.97 -69.18
C GLU A 1173 -8.96 1.59 -69.36
N ASP A 1174 -8.00 1.25 -68.51
CA ASP A 1174 -7.16 0.06 -68.70
C ASP A 1174 -7.61 -1.15 -67.89
N TRP A 1175 -8.34 -0.92 -66.81
CA TRP A 1175 -8.93 -1.91 -65.92
C TRP A 1175 -10.17 -1.34 -65.23
N LYS A 1176 -11.12 -2.20 -64.86
CA LYS A 1176 -12.34 -1.82 -64.14
C LYS A 1176 -12.52 -2.64 -62.88
N LEU A 1177 -12.97 -1.97 -61.82
CA LEU A 1177 -13.54 -2.60 -60.63
C LEU A 1177 -14.76 -3.44 -61.02
N LEU A 1178 -15.02 -4.49 -60.23
CA LEU A 1178 -16.28 -5.22 -60.31
C LEU A 1178 -17.45 -4.31 -59.88
N SER A 1179 -18.61 -4.45 -60.52
CA SER A 1179 -19.84 -3.79 -60.07
C SER A 1179 -20.24 -4.27 -58.68
N ALA A 1180 -21.06 -3.51 -57.94
CA ALA A 1180 -21.53 -3.90 -56.62
C ALA A 1180 -22.20 -5.30 -56.62
N GLU A 1181 -22.99 -5.58 -57.66
CA GLU A 1181 -23.59 -6.90 -57.91
C GLU A 1181 -22.53 -8.01 -58.12
N ALA A 1182 -21.49 -7.74 -58.92
CA ALA A 1182 -20.42 -8.69 -59.16
C ALA A 1182 -19.53 -8.90 -57.93
N VAL A 1183 -19.36 -7.88 -57.08
CA VAL A 1183 -18.71 -8.01 -55.76
C VAL A 1183 -19.57 -8.84 -54.81
N ALA A 1184 -20.90 -8.64 -54.79
CA ALA A 1184 -21.81 -9.44 -53.97
C ALA A 1184 -21.86 -10.91 -54.43
N ALA A 1185 -21.93 -11.17 -55.74
CA ALA A 1185 -21.86 -12.51 -56.30
C ALA A 1185 -20.50 -13.20 -56.00
N LYS A 1186 -19.39 -12.45 -56.09
CA LYS A 1186 -18.06 -12.98 -55.74
C LYS A 1186 -17.92 -13.24 -54.24
N HIS A 1187 -18.51 -12.40 -53.39
CA HIS A 1187 -18.58 -12.61 -51.94
C HIS A 1187 -19.38 -13.86 -51.58
N TRP A 1188 -20.51 -14.08 -52.25
CA TRP A 1188 -21.31 -15.30 -52.10
C TRP A 1188 -20.53 -16.55 -52.54
N GLU A 1189 -19.84 -16.52 -53.69
CA GLU A 1189 -18.98 -17.61 -54.14
C GLU A 1189 -17.86 -17.94 -53.12
N ILE A 1190 -17.22 -16.91 -52.57
CA ILE A 1190 -16.14 -17.04 -51.57
C ILE A 1190 -16.66 -17.59 -50.23
N THR A 1191 -17.80 -17.10 -49.75
CA THR A 1191 -18.40 -17.57 -48.48
C THR A 1191 -19.03 -18.95 -48.62
N ALA A 1192 -19.63 -19.29 -49.76
CA ALA A 1192 -20.06 -20.64 -50.09
C ALA A 1192 -18.89 -21.63 -50.19
N CYS A 1193 -17.71 -21.19 -50.66
CA CYS A 1193 -16.48 -21.98 -50.53
C CYS A 1193 -16.13 -22.17 -49.05
N LEU A 1194 -16.01 -21.10 -48.26
CA LEU A 1194 -15.61 -21.18 -46.84
C LEU A 1194 -16.57 -21.98 -45.94
N ALA A 1195 -17.83 -22.18 -46.34
CA ALA A 1195 -18.76 -23.09 -45.67
C ALA A 1195 -18.32 -24.58 -45.74
N ASP A 1196 -17.64 -24.98 -46.82
CA ASP A 1196 -17.00 -26.30 -46.92
C ASP A 1196 -15.68 -26.29 -46.13
N ARG A 1197 -15.76 -26.63 -44.84
CA ARG A 1197 -14.59 -26.67 -43.93
C ARG A 1197 -13.47 -27.66 -44.35
N GLN A 1198 -13.70 -28.56 -45.31
CA GLN A 1198 -12.73 -29.58 -45.71
C GLN A 1198 -12.02 -29.24 -47.03
N TYR A 1199 -12.74 -28.73 -48.02
CA TYR A 1199 -12.20 -28.43 -49.36
C TYR A 1199 -12.39 -26.97 -49.77
N GLY A 1200 -13.19 -26.19 -49.05
CA GLY A 1200 -13.47 -24.78 -49.29
C GLY A 1200 -12.23 -23.89 -49.37
N PRO A 1201 -11.35 -23.90 -48.35
CA PRO A 1201 -10.09 -23.15 -48.40
C PRO A 1201 -9.18 -23.55 -49.57
N PHE A 1202 -9.24 -24.80 -50.03
CA PHE A 1202 -8.55 -25.23 -51.24
C PHE A 1202 -9.21 -24.67 -52.51
N ARG A 1203 -10.53 -24.80 -52.69
CA ARG A 1203 -11.27 -24.20 -53.81
C ARG A 1203 -11.05 -22.68 -53.89
N LEU A 1204 -11.05 -22.00 -52.75
CA LEU A 1204 -10.75 -20.57 -52.62
C LEU A 1204 -9.30 -20.24 -53.01
N GLY A 1205 -8.35 -21.10 -52.64
CA GLY A 1205 -6.98 -21.05 -53.14
C GLY A 1205 -6.90 -21.19 -54.65
N VAL A 1206 -7.60 -22.16 -55.25
CA VAL A 1206 -7.67 -22.33 -56.72
C VAL A 1206 -8.30 -21.10 -57.37
N MET A 1207 -9.34 -20.53 -56.76
CA MET A 1207 -10.08 -19.37 -57.25
C MET A 1207 -9.25 -18.07 -57.25
N PHE A 1208 -8.36 -17.86 -56.27
CA PHE A 1208 -7.45 -16.72 -56.21
C PHE A 1208 -6.12 -16.94 -56.95
N LEU A 1209 -5.55 -18.14 -56.83
CA LEU A 1209 -4.14 -18.43 -57.13
C LEU A 1209 -3.94 -19.49 -58.24
N GLY A 1210 -5.01 -20.12 -58.73
CA GLY A 1210 -4.90 -21.25 -59.66
C GLY A 1210 -4.47 -22.56 -58.98
N ILE A 1211 -4.68 -23.68 -59.67
CA ILE A 1211 -4.56 -25.02 -59.09
C ILE A 1211 -3.14 -25.36 -58.63
N ASP A 1212 -2.13 -25.00 -59.42
CA ASP A 1212 -0.73 -25.30 -59.13
C ASP A 1212 -0.26 -24.66 -57.82
N LYS A 1213 -0.63 -23.39 -57.60
CA LYS A 1213 -0.20 -22.65 -56.41
C LYS A 1213 -1.07 -22.98 -55.19
N ALA A 1214 -2.38 -23.18 -55.37
CA ALA A 1214 -3.26 -23.64 -54.29
C ALA A 1214 -2.79 -24.96 -53.66
N THR A 1215 -2.33 -25.89 -54.49
CA THR A 1215 -1.79 -27.20 -54.06
C THR A 1215 -0.53 -27.04 -53.21
N TYR A 1216 0.36 -26.11 -53.58
CA TYR A 1216 1.57 -25.81 -52.81
C TYR A 1216 1.27 -25.10 -51.47
N THR A 1217 0.33 -24.16 -51.46
CA THR A 1217 0.06 -23.30 -50.29
C THR A 1217 -0.71 -24.00 -49.16
N ILE A 1218 -1.42 -25.09 -49.44
CA ILE A 1218 -2.35 -25.71 -48.48
C ILE A 1218 -1.87 -27.08 -47.97
N ASN A 1219 -0.92 -27.74 -48.64
CA ASN A 1219 -0.36 -29.02 -48.19
C ASN A 1219 1.17 -28.98 -48.03
N PRO A 1220 1.71 -28.44 -46.91
CA PRO A 1220 3.15 -28.33 -46.69
C PRO A 1220 3.86 -29.69 -46.51
N ALA A 1221 3.14 -30.79 -46.28
CA ALA A 1221 3.75 -32.12 -46.13
C ALA A 1221 4.41 -32.64 -47.44
N ILE A 1222 4.07 -32.04 -48.59
CA ILE A 1222 4.62 -32.44 -49.90
C ILE A 1222 5.94 -31.71 -50.22
N SER A 1223 6.24 -30.56 -49.59
CA SER A 1223 7.44 -29.77 -49.92
C SER A 1223 8.72 -30.27 -49.25
N SER A 1224 8.62 -30.90 -48.07
CA SER A 1224 9.75 -31.48 -47.32
C SER A 1224 10.55 -32.52 -48.13
N ILE A 1225 9.86 -33.29 -48.97
CA ILE A 1225 10.44 -34.35 -49.81
C ILE A 1225 11.45 -33.81 -50.84
N LYS A 1226 11.40 -32.52 -51.19
CA LYS A 1226 12.30 -31.91 -52.18
C LYS A 1226 13.47 -31.10 -51.60
N ALA A 1227 13.62 -31.03 -50.26
CA ALA A 1227 14.68 -30.22 -49.63
C ALA A 1227 16.04 -30.93 -49.52
N ASN A 1228 16.07 -32.26 -49.43
CA ASN A 1228 17.30 -33.04 -49.19
C ASN A 1228 18.04 -33.46 -50.48
N LYS A 1229 18.56 -32.48 -51.23
CA LYS A 1229 19.69 -32.68 -52.16
C LYS A 1229 20.69 -31.52 -52.07
N ARG A 1230 21.63 -31.63 -51.13
CA ARG A 1230 22.93 -30.93 -51.16
C ARG A 1230 23.99 -31.90 -51.69
N ALA A 1231 25.01 -31.36 -52.36
CA ALA A 1231 26.00 -32.18 -53.05
C ALA A 1231 27.07 -32.74 -52.10
N SER A 1232 27.30 -34.05 -52.19
CA SER A 1232 28.63 -34.67 -52.04
C SER A 1232 29.15 -35.02 -53.44
N LYS A 1233 30.48 -35.14 -53.58
CA LYS A 1233 31.16 -35.37 -54.85
C LYS A 1233 31.81 -36.74 -54.86
N ASP A 1234 31.95 -37.31 -56.07
CA ASP A 1234 32.87 -38.40 -56.45
C ASP A 1234 32.96 -39.65 -55.55
N ASN A 1235 32.30 -40.75 -55.95
CA ASN A 1235 33.02 -41.93 -56.50
C ASN A 1235 32.06 -43.00 -57.07
N SER A 1236 32.65 -44.02 -57.70
CA SER A 1236 31.99 -45.11 -58.44
C SER A 1236 31.51 -46.26 -57.53
N ASP A 1237 30.43 -46.94 -57.91
CA ASP A 1237 30.43 -48.22 -58.65
C ASP A 1237 29.00 -48.81 -58.72
N SER A 1238 28.85 -50.11 -59.01
CA SER A 1238 27.70 -50.66 -59.75
C SER A 1238 26.57 -51.33 -58.93
N ASP A 1239 25.39 -51.32 -59.56
CA ASP A 1239 24.28 -52.28 -59.52
C ASP A 1239 23.29 -52.40 -58.32
N ASP A 1240 22.06 -52.74 -58.71
CA ASP A 1240 20.91 -53.35 -58.02
C ASP A 1240 20.40 -52.86 -56.64
N VAL A 1241 19.23 -52.20 -56.65
CA VAL A 1241 18.19 -52.33 -55.60
C VAL A 1241 16.79 -52.40 -56.24
N GLU A 1242 15.94 -53.28 -55.69
CA GLU A 1242 14.62 -53.69 -56.18
C GLU A 1242 13.55 -52.59 -56.27
N ILE A 1243 12.54 -52.83 -57.12
CA ILE A 1243 11.25 -52.13 -57.12
C ILE A 1243 10.31 -52.80 -56.11
N ILE A 1244 9.87 -52.08 -55.08
CA ILE A 1244 8.80 -52.54 -54.19
C ILE A 1244 7.51 -51.77 -54.48
N GLU A 1245 6.52 -52.47 -55.04
CA GLU A 1245 5.16 -51.94 -55.21
C GLU A 1245 4.43 -51.81 -53.87
N VAL A 1246 3.85 -50.64 -53.59
CA VAL A 1246 2.86 -50.49 -52.51
C VAL A 1246 1.45 -50.62 -53.10
N ARG A 1247 0.76 -51.71 -52.72
CA ARG A 1247 -0.53 -52.14 -53.27
C ARG A 1247 -1.67 -51.15 -52.99
N THR A 1248 -2.61 -51.07 -53.93
CA THR A 1248 -3.88 -50.36 -53.77
C THR A 1248 -4.99 -51.25 -53.18
N ALA A 1249 -5.80 -50.70 -52.28
CA ALA A 1249 -7.06 -51.26 -51.81
C ALA A 1249 -8.09 -50.12 -51.76
N LYS A 1250 -8.97 -50.00 -52.77
CA LYS A 1250 -10.31 -50.62 -52.87
C LYS A 1250 -11.37 -49.99 -51.96
N HIS A 1251 -12.23 -49.18 -52.57
CA HIS A 1251 -13.56 -48.83 -52.06
C HIS A 1251 -14.45 -50.07 -51.82
N PRO A 1252 -15.33 -50.04 -50.80
CA PRO A 1252 -16.66 -50.62 -50.88
C PRO A 1252 -17.67 -49.64 -51.49
N ARG A 1253 -18.80 -50.16 -52.00
CA ARG A 1253 -19.98 -49.42 -52.49
C ARG A 1253 -21.24 -50.02 -51.84
N SER A 1254 -22.28 -49.20 -51.67
CA SER A 1254 -23.62 -49.53 -51.12
C SER A 1254 -23.61 -50.13 -49.69
N THR A 1255 -24.55 -49.80 -48.82
CA THR A 1255 -25.85 -49.10 -49.03
C THR A 1255 -25.85 -47.63 -48.62
#